data_AF-A0A5M9HHE6-F1
#
_entry.id   AF-A0A5M9HHE6-F1
#
_cell.length_a   1.000
_cell.length_b   1.000
_cell.length_c   1.000
_cell.angle_alpha   90.00
_cell.angle_beta   90.00
_cell.angle_gamma   90.00
#
_symmetry.space_group_name_H-M   'P 1'
#
loop_
_entity.id
_entity.type
_entity.pdbx_description
1 polymer ?
#
loop_
_entity_poly.entity_id
_entity_poly.type
_entity_poly.pdbx_seq_one_letter_code
_entity_poly.pdbx_strand_id
1 'polypeptide(L)'
;MESKRIVRHIDRLLLDPNNYRFIDRPEYKVVPDNELADTRVQMRTLNFLLGKNNDNISDLLSSFKTNGFLDIDQIQVKPVGDNFLVLEGNRRTATLKYLYEEFKKGNDVGKLTESDFKSVNVVNIENEDPVQHLVTMGLHHISGKKRWSAVNEAQLIDDLLHKYNRSENDICESLGIKKYTLRRSMRSLGLIQQYKQSDYGDQFQSDMYSIFEAVVGNSTMKRWIDWDDSRYIAVNSRNIDRFFSWISETEDSDWNDEGRERPMTREPIITQYRQVKEVATFVFDEKALSRMEESRSINEGYIFSDSVGEVKLRNSIDNLKSFAQVAYNFKDLINETDIEELDRVRTKIADLLPASRDMISLNERRAPIYFSEIFEHFTKIHLGVYRRLRDITITNVKRVNIFAGGNNKGKTSVLEAIYLLSQLNDIVSLLELERFRGKFLSSFHSKWIEKNFVSDIDIGGIFNSINTSLHVRKEATDENIERTGYLNTLVSEVEVDGENLSSYIHLFSNKEPQLHYSRTNTLCTAAFTSPYRYNESLLHAAHKTAVDNKYFEDVIAFINEYLDPDIEKIDLVNDDGENRFRVSSKRLDKAADLTTYGEGLQRIFEIALLLGYCRNGILCVDELDSALHKSLLVSFTEFLQRTAAEFNVQVFISTHSKECIDAFVENSYPDDDLTAYSLTEEDGRIVCRFLAGTKLKQLVESINLDIR
;
A
#
# COMPACT_ATOMS: atom_id res chain seq x y z
N MET A 1 25.29 -50.31 -36.70
CA MET A 1 24.80 -51.59 -36.16
C MET A 1 24.24 -52.40 -37.31
N GLU A 2 24.68 -53.65 -37.48
CA GLU A 2 24.00 -54.59 -38.37
C GLU A 2 22.72 -55.07 -37.67
N SER A 3 21.60 -55.06 -38.39
CA SER A 3 20.31 -55.43 -37.84
C SER A 3 19.64 -56.48 -38.71
N LYS A 4 19.11 -57.54 -38.09
CA LYS A 4 18.42 -58.63 -38.78
C LYS A 4 17.03 -58.84 -38.22
N ARG A 5 16.01 -58.86 -39.09
CA ARG A 5 14.66 -59.25 -38.70
C ARG A 5 14.61 -60.74 -38.41
N ILE A 6 14.12 -61.10 -37.22
CA ILE A 6 13.95 -62.48 -36.78
C ILE A 6 12.55 -62.65 -36.17
N VAL A 7 12.08 -63.89 -36.13
CA VAL A 7 10.81 -64.26 -35.50
C VAL A 7 11.11 -65.11 -34.27
N ARG A 8 10.54 -64.75 -33.13
CA ARG A 8 10.74 -65.46 -31.85
C ARG A 8 9.45 -65.59 -31.07
N HIS A 9 9.39 -66.62 -30.24
CA HIS A 9 8.33 -66.80 -29.25
C HIS A 9 8.42 -65.71 -28.17
N ILE A 10 7.30 -65.19 -27.69
CA ILE A 10 7.25 -64.13 -26.67
C ILE A 10 8.00 -64.49 -25.37
N ASP A 11 8.04 -65.78 -25.01
CA ASP A 11 8.78 -66.29 -23.83
C ASP A 11 10.31 -66.23 -24.00
N ARG A 12 10.81 -66.15 -25.23
CA ARG A 12 12.26 -65.96 -25.50
C ARG A 12 12.71 -64.51 -25.35
N LEU A 13 11.78 -63.58 -25.20
CA LEU A 13 12.08 -62.16 -25.00
C LEU A 13 12.19 -61.85 -23.50
N LEU A 14 13.33 -61.36 -23.06
CA LEU A 14 13.58 -60.89 -21.69
C LEU A 14 13.32 -59.39 -21.63
N LEU A 15 12.54 -58.95 -20.66
CA LEU A 15 12.36 -57.53 -20.37
C LEU A 15 13.66 -56.99 -19.77
N ASP A 16 14.01 -55.75 -20.11
CA ASP A 16 15.22 -55.09 -19.58
C ASP A 16 14.97 -54.53 -18.17
N PRO A 17 15.55 -55.12 -17.10
CA PRO A 17 15.39 -54.65 -15.74
C PRO A 17 16.16 -53.36 -15.46
N ASN A 18 17.14 -53.00 -16.30
CA ASN A 18 17.99 -51.81 -16.14
C ASN A 18 17.49 -50.61 -16.95
N ASN A 19 16.26 -50.70 -17.47
CA ASN A 19 15.68 -49.63 -18.27
C ASN A 19 15.56 -48.33 -17.45
N TYR A 20 15.94 -47.20 -18.06
CA TYR A 20 15.88 -45.88 -17.42
C TYR A 20 14.49 -45.53 -16.89
N ARG A 21 13.42 -46.13 -17.41
CA ARG A 21 12.04 -45.97 -16.93
C ARG A 21 11.84 -46.31 -15.44
N PHE A 22 12.75 -47.04 -14.81
CA PHE A 22 12.60 -47.51 -13.44
C PHE A 22 13.53 -46.85 -12.43
N ILE A 23 14.49 -46.02 -12.86
CA ILE A 23 15.55 -45.49 -11.98
C ILE A 23 14.99 -44.67 -10.82
N ASP A 24 13.86 -44.03 -11.03
CA ASP A 24 13.13 -43.25 -10.04
C ASP A 24 12.29 -44.09 -9.06
N ARG A 25 12.23 -45.41 -9.20
CA ARG A 25 11.49 -46.29 -8.29
C ARG A 25 12.33 -46.68 -7.06
N PRO A 26 11.76 -46.63 -5.84
CA PRO A 26 12.46 -47.07 -4.63
C PRO A 26 12.95 -48.52 -4.67
N GLU A 27 12.23 -49.41 -5.36
CA GLU A 27 12.55 -50.84 -5.42
C GLU A 27 13.51 -51.20 -6.57
N TYR A 28 13.94 -50.21 -7.37
CA TYR A 28 14.89 -50.40 -8.45
C TYR A 28 16.27 -50.75 -7.90
N LYS A 29 16.88 -51.77 -8.51
CA LYS A 29 18.27 -52.16 -8.27
C LYS A 29 18.87 -52.59 -9.59
N VAL A 30 20.09 -52.12 -9.87
CA VAL A 30 20.85 -52.52 -11.05
C VAL A 30 21.05 -54.04 -11.03
N VAL A 31 20.72 -54.69 -12.14
CA VAL A 31 20.83 -56.14 -12.31
C VAL A 31 22.03 -56.45 -13.22
N PRO A 32 23.00 -57.27 -12.79
CA PRO A 32 24.11 -57.67 -13.65
C PRO A 32 23.67 -58.62 -14.78
N ASP A 33 24.44 -58.68 -15.87
CA ASP A 33 24.08 -59.40 -17.10
C ASP A 33 23.78 -60.90 -16.89
N ASN A 34 24.44 -61.53 -15.92
CA ASN A 34 24.24 -62.95 -15.58
C ASN A 34 22.89 -63.24 -14.88
N GLU A 35 22.22 -62.22 -14.33
CA GLU A 35 20.95 -62.33 -13.61
C GLU A 35 19.74 -61.88 -14.44
N LEU A 36 19.96 -61.40 -15.67
CA LEU A 36 18.89 -60.88 -16.53
C LEU A 36 17.77 -61.90 -16.81
N ALA A 37 18.11 -63.19 -16.88
CA ALA A 37 17.16 -64.27 -17.13
C ALA A 37 16.49 -64.83 -15.87
N ASP A 38 16.82 -64.32 -14.67
CA ASP A 38 16.22 -64.78 -13.42
C ASP A 38 14.70 -64.50 -13.40
N THR A 39 13.90 -65.52 -13.07
CA THR A 39 12.44 -65.44 -13.09
C THR A 39 11.89 -64.37 -12.15
N ARG A 40 12.50 -64.17 -10.97
CA ARG A 40 12.08 -63.15 -9.99
C ARG A 40 12.38 -61.75 -10.53
N VAL A 41 13.54 -61.57 -11.18
CA VAL A 41 13.90 -60.31 -11.84
C VAL A 41 12.92 -59.98 -12.96
N GLN A 42 12.62 -60.96 -13.82
CA GLN A 42 11.67 -60.78 -14.92
C GLN A 42 10.25 -60.48 -14.43
N MET A 43 9.78 -61.16 -13.37
CA MET A 43 8.48 -60.86 -12.74
C MET A 43 8.44 -59.44 -12.14
N ARG A 44 9.49 -59.02 -11.44
CA ARG A 44 9.59 -57.64 -10.91
C ARG A 44 9.53 -56.62 -12.04
N THR A 45 10.31 -56.84 -13.10
CA THR A 45 10.38 -55.95 -14.27
C THR A 45 9.05 -55.87 -15.00
N LEU A 46 8.36 -57.02 -15.16
CA LEU A 46 7.01 -57.07 -15.70
C LEU A 46 6.04 -56.24 -14.84
N ASN A 47 6.04 -56.43 -13.53
CA ASN A 47 5.18 -55.67 -12.62
C ASN A 47 5.43 -54.16 -12.68
N PHE A 48 6.70 -53.74 -12.83
CA PHE A 48 7.02 -52.32 -13.05
C PHE A 48 6.39 -51.78 -14.34
N LEU A 49 6.45 -52.55 -15.42
CA LEU A 49 5.88 -52.17 -16.72
C LEU A 49 4.36 -52.19 -16.73
N LEU A 50 3.72 -53.12 -16.02
CA LEU A 50 2.27 -53.20 -15.90
C LEU A 50 1.71 -52.07 -15.03
N GLY A 51 2.35 -51.78 -13.89
CA GLY A 51 1.82 -50.87 -12.89
C GLY A 51 0.58 -51.42 -12.18
N LYS A 52 -0.11 -50.57 -11.39
CA LYS A 52 -1.24 -51.01 -10.59
C LYS A 52 -2.47 -51.16 -11.49
N ASN A 53 -3.10 -52.32 -11.48
CA ASN A 53 -4.24 -52.64 -12.37
C ASN A 53 -3.93 -52.42 -13.87
N ASN A 54 -2.68 -52.61 -14.30
CA ASN A 54 -2.22 -52.44 -15.69
C ASN A 54 -2.32 -51.00 -16.24
N ASP A 55 -2.38 -49.99 -15.36
CA ASP A 55 -2.47 -48.57 -15.72
C ASP A 55 -1.39 -48.12 -16.74
N ASN A 56 -0.14 -48.56 -16.54
CA ASN A 56 1.01 -48.18 -17.36
C ASN A 56 0.98 -48.74 -18.79
N ILE A 57 0.09 -49.70 -19.09
CA ILE A 57 -0.07 -50.29 -20.43
C ILE A 57 -1.52 -50.28 -20.94
N SER A 58 -2.44 -49.58 -20.26
CA SER A 58 -3.87 -49.52 -20.60
C SER A 58 -4.12 -49.09 -22.07
N ASP A 59 -3.35 -48.12 -22.56
CA ASP A 59 -3.31 -47.66 -23.95
C ASP A 59 -2.95 -48.79 -24.93
N LEU A 60 -1.90 -49.55 -24.63
CA LEU A 60 -1.44 -50.66 -25.46
C LEU A 60 -2.40 -51.86 -25.38
N LEU A 61 -2.99 -52.14 -24.22
CA LEU A 61 -4.00 -53.18 -24.06
C LEU A 61 -5.22 -52.91 -24.94
N SER A 62 -5.75 -51.68 -24.89
CA SER A 62 -6.88 -51.28 -25.73
C SER A 62 -6.53 -51.40 -27.22
N SER A 63 -5.37 -50.88 -27.63
CA SER A 63 -4.90 -50.93 -29.01
C SER A 63 -4.72 -52.36 -29.52
N PHE A 64 -4.01 -53.21 -28.76
CA PHE A 64 -3.70 -54.59 -29.18
C PHE A 64 -4.97 -55.45 -29.25
N LYS A 65 -5.90 -55.31 -28.30
CA LYS A 65 -7.19 -56.02 -28.36
C LYS A 65 -8.01 -55.60 -29.57
N THR A 66 -8.00 -54.31 -29.92
CA THR A 66 -8.84 -53.75 -30.99
C THR A 66 -8.25 -53.97 -32.39
N ASN A 67 -6.93 -53.88 -32.54
CA ASN A 67 -6.24 -53.82 -33.83
C ASN A 67 -5.32 -55.03 -34.08
N GLY A 68 -5.06 -55.86 -33.08
CA GLY A 68 -3.96 -56.83 -33.12
C GLY A 68 -2.61 -56.15 -32.87
N PHE A 69 -1.54 -56.95 -32.89
CA PHE A 69 -0.17 -56.42 -32.78
C PHE A 69 0.28 -55.85 -34.12
N LEU A 70 0.46 -54.53 -34.19
CA LEU A 70 0.93 -53.84 -35.39
C LEU A 70 2.46 -53.71 -35.38
N ASP A 71 3.13 -54.34 -36.34
CA ASP A 71 4.59 -54.28 -36.54
C ASP A 71 5.02 -52.98 -37.25
N ILE A 72 4.62 -51.83 -36.68
CA ILE A 72 4.96 -50.49 -37.17
C ILE A 72 6.20 -49.98 -36.43
N ASP A 73 6.11 -49.90 -35.11
CA ASP A 73 7.28 -49.71 -34.25
C ASP A 73 7.84 -51.11 -33.97
N GLN A 74 9.06 -51.40 -34.44
CA GLN A 74 9.64 -52.73 -34.30
C GLN A 74 10.18 -52.95 -32.88
N ILE A 75 10.13 -54.17 -32.34
CA ILE A 75 10.78 -54.49 -31.06
C ILE A 75 12.24 -54.81 -31.35
N GLN A 76 13.18 -54.12 -30.68
CA GLN A 76 14.61 -54.33 -30.89
C GLN A 76 15.20 -55.15 -29.75
N VAL A 77 16.05 -56.12 -30.08
CA VAL A 77 16.61 -57.06 -29.11
C VAL A 77 18.09 -57.32 -29.35
N LYS A 78 18.78 -57.79 -28.30
CA LYS A 78 20.12 -58.39 -28.41
C LYS A 78 20.15 -59.81 -27.84
N PRO A 79 21.02 -60.70 -28.34
CA PRO A 79 21.14 -62.06 -27.82
C PRO A 79 21.75 -62.07 -26.41
N VAL A 80 21.14 -62.82 -25.49
CA VAL A 80 21.64 -63.10 -24.14
C VAL A 80 21.42 -64.59 -23.83
N GLY A 81 22.47 -65.40 -24.02
CA GLY A 81 22.36 -66.85 -23.98
C GLY A 81 21.39 -67.38 -25.04
N ASP A 82 20.44 -68.22 -24.63
CA ASP A 82 19.37 -68.76 -25.50
C ASP A 82 18.16 -67.82 -25.66
N ASN A 83 18.19 -66.65 -25.01
CA ASN A 83 17.11 -65.68 -24.99
C ASN A 83 17.54 -64.34 -25.62
N PHE A 84 16.61 -63.40 -25.69
CA PHE A 84 16.80 -62.10 -26.34
C PHE A 84 16.39 -60.98 -25.38
N LEU A 85 17.32 -60.12 -24.97
CA LEU A 85 17.02 -58.95 -24.13
C LEU A 85 16.39 -57.85 -24.97
N VAL A 86 15.26 -57.31 -24.52
CA VAL A 86 14.54 -56.22 -25.18
C VAL A 86 15.22 -54.89 -24.91
N LEU A 87 15.85 -54.36 -25.95
CA LEU A 87 16.49 -53.06 -25.98
C LEU A 87 15.48 -51.92 -26.19
N GLU A 88 14.51 -52.11 -27.09
CA GLU A 88 13.47 -51.15 -27.40
C GLU A 88 12.13 -51.88 -27.58
N GLY A 89 11.04 -51.31 -27.02
CA GLY A 89 9.74 -51.97 -27.00
C GLY A 89 9.43 -52.78 -25.74
N ASN A 90 10.07 -52.48 -24.60
CA ASN A 90 9.80 -53.13 -23.30
C ASN A 90 8.31 -53.12 -22.90
N ARG A 91 7.61 -51.98 -23.03
CA ARG A 91 6.16 -51.89 -22.76
C ARG A 91 5.33 -52.77 -23.70
N ARG A 92 5.64 -52.78 -25.00
CA ARG A 92 4.96 -53.60 -26.01
C ARG A 92 5.15 -55.09 -25.71
N THR A 93 6.38 -55.49 -25.38
CA THR A 93 6.70 -56.86 -24.97
C THR A 93 5.97 -57.26 -23.68
N ALA A 94 5.93 -56.39 -22.67
CA ALA A 94 5.19 -56.63 -21.44
C ALA A 94 3.68 -56.78 -21.67
N THR A 95 3.10 -55.94 -22.54
CA THR A 95 1.69 -56.07 -22.95
C THR A 95 1.43 -57.41 -23.64
N LEU A 96 2.30 -57.83 -24.57
CA LEU A 96 2.18 -59.14 -25.23
C LEU A 96 2.32 -60.29 -24.24
N LYS A 97 3.26 -60.23 -23.30
CA LYS A 97 3.42 -61.23 -22.23
C LYS A 97 2.17 -61.30 -21.34
N TYR A 98 1.63 -60.17 -20.93
CA TYR A 98 0.39 -60.11 -20.14
C TYR A 98 -0.79 -60.72 -20.91
N LEU A 99 -1.01 -60.30 -22.16
CA LEU A 99 -2.09 -60.84 -22.99
C LEU A 99 -1.90 -62.33 -23.28
N TYR A 100 -0.66 -62.82 -23.40
CA TYR A 100 -0.41 -64.25 -23.56
C TYR A 100 -0.80 -65.05 -22.32
N GLU A 101 -0.52 -64.53 -21.13
CA GLU A 101 -0.99 -65.16 -19.88
C GLU A 101 -2.51 -65.13 -19.76
N GLU A 102 -3.17 -64.05 -20.19
CA GLU A 102 -4.63 -63.98 -20.22
C GLU A 102 -5.23 -64.96 -21.25
N PHE A 103 -4.60 -65.11 -22.42
CA PHE A 103 -4.97 -66.13 -23.42
C PHE A 103 -4.86 -67.55 -22.85
N LYS A 104 -3.76 -67.87 -22.14
CA LYS A 104 -3.57 -69.19 -21.49
C LYS A 104 -4.64 -69.48 -20.44
N LYS A 105 -5.14 -68.44 -19.75
CA LYS A 105 -6.25 -68.56 -18.77
C LYS A 105 -7.63 -68.64 -19.42
N GLY A 106 -7.73 -68.47 -20.73
CA GLY A 106 -9.01 -68.44 -21.46
C GLY A 106 -9.75 -67.11 -21.39
N ASN A 107 -9.08 -66.02 -21.00
CA ASN A 107 -9.66 -64.69 -20.95
C ASN A 107 -9.61 -64.01 -22.34
N ASP A 108 -10.49 -63.02 -22.55
CA ASP A 108 -10.57 -62.29 -23.82
C ASP A 108 -9.32 -61.42 -24.09
N VAL A 109 -8.67 -61.68 -25.22
CA VAL A 109 -7.49 -60.95 -25.74
C VAL A 109 -7.79 -60.16 -27.02
N GLY A 110 -9.07 -59.99 -27.37
CA GLY A 110 -9.51 -59.28 -28.57
C GLY A 110 -9.14 -60.01 -29.86
N LYS A 111 -8.51 -59.31 -30.81
CA LYS A 111 -8.13 -59.86 -32.12
C LYS A 111 -6.88 -60.74 -32.15
N LEU A 112 -6.17 -60.86 -31.03
CA LEU A 112 -4.93 -61.65 -30.97
C LEU A 112 -5.21 -63.15 -30.96
N THR A 113 -4.33 -63.91 -31.62
CA THR A 113 -4.37 -65.36 -31.76
C THR A 113 -3.10 -65.99 -31.21
N GLU A 114 -3.09 -67.32 -31.05
CA GLU A 114 -1.91 -68.04 -30.55
C GLU A 114 -0.64 -67.79 -31.40
N SER A 115 -0.80 -67.63 -32.72
CA SER A 115 0.32 -67.33 -33.63
C SER A 115 0.97 -65.98 -33.34
N ASP A 116 0.21 -64.99 -32.87
CA ASP A 116 0.73 -63.64 -32.58
C ASP A 116 1.69 -63.64 -31.38
N PHE A 117 1.56 -64.62 -30.46
CA PHE A 117 2.46 -64.81 -29.33
C PHE A 117 3.63 -65.75 -29.65
N LYS A 118 3.42 -66.73 -30.54
CA LYS A 118 4.45 -67.70 -30.95
C LYS A 118 5.44 -67.12 -31.96
N SER A 119 5.01 -66.16 -32.77
CA SER A 119 5.76 -65.62 -33.90
C SER A 119 5.84 -64.09 -33.84
N VAL A 120 6.50 -63.56 -32.81
CA VAL A 120 6.71 -62.11 -32.65
C VAL A 120 7.86 -61.66 -33.57
N ASN A 121 7.59 -60.72 -34.46
CA ASN A 121 8.61 -60.07 -35.28
C ASN A 121 9.46 -59.13 -34.43
N VAL A 122 10.77 -59.36 -34.40
CA VAL A 122 11.75 -58.52 -33.68
C VAL A 122 12.97 -58.23 -34.56
N VAL A 123 13.68 -57.16 -34.24
CA VAL A 123 14.92 -56.75 -34.89
C VAL A 123 16.09 -57.11 -33.98
N ASN A 124 16.88 -58.09 -34.39
CA ASN A 124 18.13 -58.44 -33.71
C ASN A 124 19.21 -57.42 -34.05
N ILE A 125 19.79 -56.79 -33.04
CA ILE A 125 20.92 -55.88 -33.16
C ILE A 125 22.21 -56.66 -32.90
N GLU A 126 23.01 -56.85 -33.94
CA GLU A 126 24.29 -57.56 -33.87
C GLU A 126 25.41 -56.54 -33.59
N ASN A 127 26.23 -56.80 -32.56
CA ASN A 127 27.28 -55.90 -32.06
C ASN A 127 26.73 -54.53 -31.61
N GLU A 128 25.91 -54.53 -30.56
CA GLU A 128 25.39 -53.32 -29.92
C GLU A 128 26.53 -52.42 -29.41
N ASP A 129 26.60 -51.17 -29.86
CA ASP A 129 27.29 -50.09 -29.14
C ASP A 129 26.34 -49.52 -28.07
N PRO A 130 26.66 -49.70 -26.77
CA PRO A 130 25.82 -49.22 -25.68
C PRO A 130 25.54 -47.72 -25.75
N VAL A 131 26.49 -46.90 -26.22
CA VAL A 131 26.28 -45.44 -26.31
C VAL A 131 25.31 -45.10 -27.42
N GLN A 132 25.50 -45.68 -28.61
CA GLN A 132 24.59 -45.45 -29.74
C GLN A 132 23.17 -45.93 -29.41
N HIS A 133 23.05 -47.03 -28.66
CA HIS A 133 21.76 -47.52 -28.17
C HIS A 133 21.11 -46.55 -27.17
N LEU A 134 21.86 -46.06 -26.19
CA LEU A 134 21.41 -45.05 -25.21
C LEU A 134 20.96 -43.75 -25.88
N VAL A 135 21.71 -43.26 -26.87
CA VAL A 135 21.33 -42.09 -27.69
C VAL A 135 20.02 -42.35 -28.43
N THR A 136 19.86 -43.53 -29.04
CA THR A 136 18.63 -43.90 -29.76
C THR A 136 17.42 -43.94 -28.81
N MET A 137 17.58 -44.55 -27.63
CA MET A 137 16.54 -44.53 -26.59
C MET A 137 16.22 -43.11 -26.13
N GLY A 138 17.25 -42.30 -25.90
CA GLY A 138 17.11 -40.88 -25.54
C GLY A 138 16.31 -40.11 -26.59
N LEU A 139 16.61 -40.26 -27.88
CA LEU A 139 15.84 -39.62 -28.96
C LEU A 139 14.35 -40.04 -28.97
N HIS A 140 14.05 -41.30 -28.67
CA HIS A 140 12.66 -41.78 -28.62
C HIS A 140 11.91 -41.38 -27.35
N HIS A 141 12.59 -41.20 -26.22
CA HIS A 141 11.94 -40.97 -24.93
C HIS A 141 12.07 -39.55 -24.39
N ILE A 142 13.08 -38.78 -24.79
CA ILE A 142 13.19 -37.35 -24.50
C ILE A 142 12.34 -36.55 -25.51
N SER A 143 12.35 -36.97 -26.79
CA SER A 143 11.66 -36.28 -27.89
C SER A 143 10.36 -36.94 -28.40
N GLY A 144 10.02 -38.17 -27.96
CA GLY A 144 8.88 -38.92 -28.50
C GLY A 144 7.56 -38.88 -27.71
N LYS A 145 6.60 -39.73 -28.12
CA LYS A 145 5.17 -39.68 -27.75
C LYS A 145 4.83 -40.06 -26.29
N LYS A 146 5.67 -40.83 -25.60
CA LYS A 146 5.49 -41.17 -24.17
C LYS A 146 6.82 -41.05 -23.43
N ARG A 147 7.04 -39.85 -22.86
CA ARG A 147 8.32 -39.43 -22.29
C ARG A 147 8.69 -40.21 -21.03
N TRP A 148 9.98 -40.26 -20.72
CA TRP A 148 10.42 -40.71 -19.39
C TRP A 148 10.10 -39.63 -18.36
N SER A 149 10.17 -39.97 -17.07
CA SER A 149 10.17 -38.93 -16.04
C SER A 149 11.45 -38.10 -16.22
N ALA A 150 11.37 -36.80 -15.94
CA ALA A 150 12.48 -35.89 -16.18
C ALA A 150 13.75 -36.26 -15.37
N VAL A 151 13.57 -36.92 -14.21
CA VAL A 151 14.67 -37.49 -13.41
C VAL A 151 15.42 -38.57 -14.19
N ASN A 152 14.69 -39.47 -14.84
CA ASN A 152 15.26 -40.58 -15.61
C ASN A 152 15.97 -40.08 -16.88
N GLU A 153 15.43 -39.04 -17.52
CA GLU A 153 16.10 -38.35 -18.63
C GLU A 153 17.40 -37.68 -18.16
N ALA A 154 17.38 -37.02 -17.00
CA ALA A 154 18.56 -36.41 -16.42
C ALA A 154 19.63 -37.45 -16.06
N GLN A 155 19.24 -38.63 -15.54
CA GLN A 155 20.19 -39.71 -15.26
C GLN A 155 20.83 -40.28 -16.53
N LEU A 156 20.10 -40.39 -17.64
CA LEU A 156 20.69 -40.79 -18.92
C LEU A 156 21.78 -39.80 -19.35
N ILE A 157 21.51 -38.50 -19.24
CA ILE A 157 22.46 -37.45 -19.59
C ILE A 157 23.71 -37.54 -18.70
N ASP A 158 23.52 -37.76 -17.39
CA ASP A 158 24.59 -37.94 -16.40
C ASP A 158 25.47 -39.16 -16.72
N ASP A 159 24.85 -40.30 -17.04
CA ASP A 159 25.57 -41.51 -17.41
C ASP A 159 26.36 -41.32 -18.72
N LEU A 160 25.79 -40.66 -19.73
CA LEU A 160 26.51 -40.35 -20.97
C LEU A 160 27.75 -39.48 -20.71
N LEU A 161 27.63 -38.51 -19.80
CA LEU A 161 28.71 -37.58 -19.45
C LEU A 161 29.82 -38.28 -18.63
N HIS A 162 29.45 -39.00 -17.56
CA HIS A 162 30.39 -39.51 -16.57
C HIS A 162 30.74 -40.99 -16.73
N LYS A 163 29.76 -41.84 -17.06
CA LYS A 163 29.98 -43.30 -17.21
C LYS A 163 30.55 -43.65 -18.58
N TYR A 164 30.13 -42.92 -19.62
CA TYR A 164 30.58 -43.13 -21.00
C TYR A 164 31.54 -42.05 -21.52
N ASN A 165 31.97 -41.10 -20.67
CA ASN A 165 32.96 -40.07 -20.96
C ASN A 165 32.69 -39.27 -22.26
N ARG A 166 31.41 -38.96 -22.55
CA ARG A 166 31.05 -38.13 -23.71
C ARG A 166 31.13 -36.65 -23.38
N SER A 167 31.47 -35.82 -24.36
CA SER A 167 31.52 -34.37 -24.14
C SER A 167 30.10 -33.76 -24.15
N GLU A 168 29.91 -32.60 -23.50
CA GLU A 168 28.63 -31.87 -23.55
C GLU A 168 28.19 -31.59 -25.00
N ASN A 169 29.14 -31.31 -25.91
CA ASN A 169 28.85 -31.04 -27.32
C ASN A 169 28.26 -32.28 -27.99
N ASP A 170 28.92 -33.42 -27.83
CA ASP A 170 28.51 -34.68 -28.47
C ASP A 170 27.12 -35.10 -28.00
N ILE A 171 26.84 -34.96 -26.70
CA ILE A 171 25.53 -35.28 -26.12
C ILE A 171 24.44 -34.35 -26.67
N CYS A 172 24.71 -33.05 -26.73
CA CYS A 172 23.77 -32.07 -27.28
C CYS A 172 23.43 -32.33 -28.75
N GLU A 173 24.45 -32.62 -29.57
CA GLU A 173 24.27 -32.95 -30.99
C GLU A 173 23.51 -34.27 -31.16
N SER A 174 23.86 -35.28 -30.36
CA SER A 174 23.28 -36.63 -30.45
C SER A 174 21.82 -36.69 -29.99
N LEU A 175 21.45 -35.94 -28.94
CA LEU A 175 20.09 -35.93 -28.37
C LEU A 175 19.23 -34.76 -28.89
N GLY A 176 19.79 -33.85 -29.70
CA GLY A 176 19.07 -32.68 -30.21
C GLY A 176 18.67 -31.66 -29.14
N ILE A 177 19.41 -31.59 -28.03
CA ILE A 177 19.13 -30.67 -26.90
C ILE A 177 20.16 -29.56 -26.82
N LYS A 178 19.79 -28.41 -26.25
CA LYS A 178 20.71 -27.30 -26.02
C LYS A 178 21.57 -27.54 -24.77
N LYS A 179 22.80 -27.02 -24.75
CA LYS A 179 23.68 -27.05 -23.55
C LYS A 179 23.01 -26.49 -22.29
N TYR A 180 22.18 -25.46 -22.46
CA TYR A 180 21.38 -24.91 -21.36
C TYR A 180 20.49 -25.97 -20.70
N THR A 181 19.78 -26.76 -21.51
CA THR A 181 18.91 -27.85 -21.04
C THR A 181 19.73 -28.94 -20.36
N LEU A 182 20.82 -29.37 -21.00
CA LEU A 182 21.75 -30.36 -20.44
C LEU A 182 22.22 -29.93 -19.05
N ARG A 183 22.82 -28.73 -18.93
CA ARG A 183 23.33 -28.23 -17.66
C ARG A 183 22.24 -28.02 -16.62
N ARG A 184 21.02 -27.64 -17.03
CA ARG A 184 19.89 -27.52 -16.10
C ARG A 184 19.49 -28.89 -15.54
N SER A 185 19.41 -29.93 -16.37
CA SER A 185 19.17 -31.31 -15.94
C SER A 185 20.24 -31.80 -14.97
N MET A 186 21.52 -31.52 -15.25
CA MET A 186 22.63 -31.88 -14.36
C MET A 186 22.51 -31.22 -12.98
N ARG A 187 22.17 -29.91 -12.94
CA ARG A 187 21.96 -29.21 -11.67
C ARG A 187 20.78 -29.77 -10.88
N SER A 188 19.65 -30.02 -11.54
CA SER A 188 18.48 -30.61 -10.90
C SER A 188 18.83 -31.98 -10.31
N LEU A 189 19.57 -32.81 -11.05
CA LEU A 189 19.98 -34.12 -10.60
C LEU A 189 20.92 -34.04 -9.39
N GLY A 190 21.90 -33.14 -9.39
CA GLY A 190 22.78 -32.93 -8.24
C GLY A 190 22.03 -32.54 -6.96
N LEU A 191 21.04 -31.64 -7.07
CA LEU A 191 20.21 -31.24 -5.94
C LEU A 191 19.30 -32.38 -5.45
N ILE A 192 18.75 -33.18 -6.38
CA ILE A 192 17.97 -34.39 -6.06
C ILE A 192 18.84 -35.43 -5.34
N GLN A 193 20.09 -35.62 -5.75
CA GLN A 193 21.01 -36.53 -5.08
C GLN A 193 21.31 -36.08 -3.65
N GLN A 194 21.48 -34.78 -3.41
CA GLN A 194 21.62 -34.23 -2.05
C GLN A 194 20.35 -34.46 -1.22
N TYR A 195 19.16 -34.29 -1.81
CA TYR A 195 17.89 -34.59 -1.14
C TYR A 195 17.78 -36.08 -0.75
N LYS A 196 18.07 -36.98 -1.69
CA LYS A 196 18.06 -38.44 -1.45
C LYS A 196 19.06 -38.89 -0.38
N GLN A 197 20.10 -38.11 -0.12
CA GLN A 197 21.11 -38.36 0.92
C GLN A 197 20.79 -37.68 2.26
N SER A 198 19.77 -36.82 2.30
CA SER A 198 19.31 -36.15 3.51
C SER A 198 18.36 -37.03 4.34
N ASP A 199 17.99 -36.55 5.52
CA ASP A 199 17.03 -37.21 6.40
C ASP A 199 15.62 -37.33 5.78
N TYR A 200 15.35 -36.62 4.68
CA TYR A 200 14.09 -36.64 3.94
C TYR A 200 14.11 -37.52 2.68
N GLY A 201 15.22 -38.20 2.41
CA GLY A 201 15.51 -38.81 1.13
C GLY A 201 14.55 -39.93 0.71
N ASP A 202 13.95 -40.62 1.68
CA ASP A 202 12.94 -41.67 1.49
C ASP A 202 11.60 -41.14 0.96
N GLN A 203 11.32 -39.84 1.15
CA GLN A 203 10.11 -39.19 0.67
C GLN A 203 10.19 -38.76 -0.82
N PHE A 204 11.32 -38.98 -1.51
CA PHE A 204 11.50 -38.52 -2.89
C PHE A 204 10.47 -39.15 -3.85
N GLN A 205 9.76 -38.30 -4.61
CA GLN A 205 8.89 -38.68 -5.71
C GLN A 205 9.32 -38.01 -7.02
N SER A 206 9.08 -38.67 -8.16
CA SER A 206 9.57 -38.21 -9.48
C SER A 206 9.01 -36.85 -9.92
N ASP A 207 7.82 -36.48 -9.45
CA ASP A 207 7.16 -35.21 -9.72
C ASP A 207 7.82 -34.02 -9.00
N MET A 208 8.54 -34.27 -7.90
CA MET A 208 9.37 -33.28 -7.20
C MET A 208 10.49 -32.73 -8.08
N TYR A 209 10.88 -33.42 -9.17
CA TYR A 209 11.88 -32.92 -10.13
C TYR A 209 11.61 -31.48 -10.54
N SER A 210 10.34 -31.15 -10.79
CA SER A 210 9.94 -29.80 -11.21
C SER A 210 10.26 -28.72 -10.17
N ILE A 211 10.22 -29.07 -8.88
CA ILE A 211 10.56 -28.18 -7.76
C ILE A 211 12.08 -27.94 -7.74
N PHE A 212 12.89 -29.00 -7.78
CA PHE A 212 14.36 -28.88 -7.84
C PHE A 212 14.82 -28.11 -9.09
N GLU A 213 14.19 -28.36 -10.24
CA GLU A 213 14.45 -27.65 -11.49
C GLU A 213 14.09 -26.15 -11.41
N ALA A 214 13.09 -25.79 -10.62
CA ALA A 214 12.72 -24.40 -10.37
C ALA A 214 13.74 -23.69 -9.48
N VAL A 215 14.29 -24.37 -8.47
CA VAL A 215 15.36 -23.84 -7.59
C VAL A 215 16.61 -23.50 -8.41
N VAL A 216 17.14 -24.48 -9.16
CA VAL A 216 18.38 -24.27 -9.93
C VAL A 216 18.18 -23.37 -11.16
N GLY A 217 16.92 -23.21 -11.60
CA GLY A 217 16.53 -22.28 -12.65
C GLY A 217 16.37 -20.82 -12.18
N ASN A 218 16.30 -20.58 -10.86
CA ASN A 218 16.11 -19.26 -10.28
C ASN A 218 17.44 -18.73 -9.71
N SER A 219 17.91 -17.58 -10.22
CA SER A 219 19.18 -16.98 -9.78
C SER A 219 19.20 -16.62 -8.30
N THR A 220 18.08 -16.13 -7.76
CA THR A 220 17.93 -15.75 -6.36
C THR A 220 18.05 -16.97 -5.45
N MET A 221 17.35 -18.06 -5.80
CA MET A 221 17.42 -19.33 -5.05
C MET A 221 18.82 -19.95 -5.10
N LYS A 222 19.46 -19.97 -6.28
CA LYS A 222 20.85 -20.44 -6.41
C LYS A 222 21.83 -19.67 -5.53
N ARG A 223 21.67 -18.35 -5.45
CA ARG A 223 22.49 -17.51 -4.56
C ARG A 223 22.20 -17.82 -3.09
N TRP A 224 20.94 -18.08 -2.73
CA TRP A 224 20.53 -18.37 -1.37
C TRP A 224 21.07 -19.72 -0.85
N ILE A 225 21.07 -20.76 -1.68
CA ILE A 225 21.64 -22.08 -1.34
C ILE A 225 23.16 -22.19 -1.58
N ASP A 226 23.78 -21.12 -2.07
CA ASP A 226 25.19 -21.08 -2.49
C ASP A 226 25.55 -22.23 -3.46
N TRP A 227 24.91 -22.22 -4.64
CA TRP A 227 25.06 -23.28 -5.65
C TRP A 227 26.42 -23.25 -6.35
N ASP A 228 27.11 -24.40 -6.36
CA ASP A 228 28.38 -24.62 -7.06
C ASP A 228 28.15 -25.30 -8.42
N ASP A 229 28.29 -24.53 -9.51
CA ASP A 229 28.14 -24.98 -10.89
C ASP A 229 29.24 -25.96 -11.35
N SER A 230 30.38 -26.06 -10.65
CA SER A 230 31.47 -26.98 -11.01
C SER A 230 31.28 -28.37 -10.41
N ARG A 231 30.72 -28.43 -9.20
CA ARG A 231 30.46 -29.67 -8.46
C ARG A 231 29.02 -30.16 -8.53
N TYR A 232 28.11 -29.32 -9.05
CA TYR A 232 26.66 -29.58 -9.07
C TYR A 232 26.07 -29.83 -7.68
N ILE A 233 26.50 -29.05 -6.69
CA ILE A 233 26.04 -29.16 -5.29
C ILE A 233 25.65 -27.80 -4.71
N ALA A 234 24.68 -27.77 -3.80
CA ALA A 234 24.46 -26.66 -2.89
C ALA A 234 25.47 -26.74 -1.73
N VAL A 235 26.17 -25.64 -1.44
CA VAL A 235 27.24 -25.59 -0.42
C VAL A 235 26.71 -25.12 0.93
N ASN A 236 25.65 -24.30 0.96
CA ASN A 236 25.06 -23.81 2.20
C ASN A 236 24.17 -24.88 2.85
N SER A 237 24.75 -25.67 3.77
CA SER A 237 24.08 -26.78 4.45
C SER A 237 22.84 -26.34 5.25
N ARG A 238 22.85 -25.15 5.85
CA ARG A 238 21.70 -24.63 6.61
C ARG A 238 20.51 -24.34 5.71
N ASN A 239 20.73 -23.66 4.60
CA ASN A 239 19.63 -23.24 3.72
C ASN A 239 19.08 -24.42 2.90
N ILE A 240 19.95 -25.37 2.54
CA ILE A 240 19.49 -26.56 1.83
C ILE A 240 18.66 -27.47 2.75
N ASP A 241 19.05 -27.62 4.01
CA ASP A 241 18.27 -28.38 5.01
C ASP A 241 16.90 -27.73 5.26
N ARG A 242 16.86 -26.40 5.41
CA ARG A 242 15.59 -25.64 5.47
C ARG A 242 14.74 -25.92 4.23
N PHE A 243 15.30 -25.79 3.03
CA PHE A 243 14.57 -26.04 1.80
C PHE A 243 14.02 -27.47 1.72
N PHE A 244 14.80 -28.47 2.13
CA PHE A 244 14.34 -29.85 2.17
C PHE A 244 13.17 -30.02 3.15
N SER A 245 13.24 -29.44 4.35
CA SER A 245 12.10 -29.43 5.29
C SER A 245 10.85 -28.70 4.78
N TRP A 246 10.99 -27.78 3.81
CA TRP A 246 9.85 -27.10 3.18
C TRP A 246 9.13 -27.97 2.14
N ILE A 247 9.82 -28.94 1.53
CA ILE A 247 9.26 -29.82 0.49
C ILE A 247 8.95 -31.24 1.02
N SER A 248 9.16 -31.47 2.31
CA SER A 248 9.00 -32.76 2.98
C SER A 248 8.06 -32.66 4.18
N GLU A 249 7.50 -33.80 4.56
CA GLU A 249 6.81 -33.97 5.83
C GLU A 249 7.85 -34.00 6.96
N THR A 250 7.56 -33.28 8.05
CA THR A 250 8.43 -33.20 9.24
C THR A 250 7.67 -33.66 10.48
N GLU A 251 8.31 -34.45 11.33
CA GLU A 251 7.78 -34.82 12.64
C GLU A 251 8.11 -33.73 13.67
N ASP A 252 7.11 -33.36 14.45
CA ASP A 252 7.22 -32.40 15.55
C ASP A 252 6.49 -32.95 16.77
N SER A 253 6.67 -32.33 17.92
CA SER A 253 6.02 -32.78 19.15
C SER A 253 5.16 -31.70 19.79
N ASP A 254 3.91 -32.04 20.07
CA ASP A 254 2.95 -31.14 20.70
C ASP A 254 2.60 -31.63 22.11
N TRP A 255 2.46 -30.70 23.05
CA TRP A 255 2.15 -31.03 24.43
C TRP A 255 0.64 -30.97 24.64
N ASN A 256 0.02 -32.10 24.96
CA ASN A 256 -1.41 -32.09 25.27
C ASN A 256 -1.69 -31.40 26.61
N ASP A 257 -2.96 -31.08 26.89
CA ASP A 257 -3.41 -30.42 28.14
C ASP A 257 -3.03 -31.18 29.44
N GLU A 258 -2.53 -32.42 29.33
CA GLU A 258 -2.03 -33.25 30.43
C GLU A 258 -0.49 -33.25 30.55
N GLY A 259 0.22 -32.44 29.77
CA GLY A 259 1.67 -32.34 29.77
C GLY A 259 2.40 -33.55 29.18
N ARG A 260 1.75 -34.30 28.28
CA ARG A 260 2.36 -35.42 27.54
C ARG A 260 2.64 -35.02 26.10
N GLU A 261 3.85 -35.33 25.66
CA GLU A 261 4.34 -35.14 24.31
C GLU A 261 3.61 -36.09 23.34
N ARG A 262 2.97 -35.53 22.31
CA ARG A 262 2.33 -36.26 21.21
C ARG A 262 3.05 -35.96 19.90
N PRO A 263 3.45 -36.98 19.12
CA PRO A 263 4.03 -36.76 17.80
C PRO A 263 2.95 -36.18 16.86
N MET A 264 3.29 -35.09 16.19
CA MET A 264 2.47 -34.41 15.18
C MET A 264 3.28 -34.29 13.88
N THR A 265 2.73 -34.79 12.78
CA THR A 265 3.34 -34.65 11.45
C THR A 265 2.88 -33.34 10.82
N ARG A 266 3.82 -32.53 10.32
CA ARG A 266 3.54 -31.28 9.58
C ARG A 266 3.67 -31.51 8.08
N GLU A 267 2.65 -31.13 7.31
CA GLU A 267 2.63 -31.20 5.84
C GLU A 267 3.62 -30.22 5.18
N PRO A 268 4.19 -30.52 4.00
CA PRO A 268 5.13 -29.65 3.27
C PRO A 268 4.59 -28.24 2.98
N ILE A 269 5.46 -27.23 3.04
CA ILE A 269 5.13 -25.84 2.68
C ILE A 269 5.05 -25.66 1.16
N ILE A 270 5.97 -26.28 0.42
CA ILE A 270 6.10 -26.19 -1.04
C ILE A 270 5.74 -27.55 -1.64
N THR A 271 4.63 -27.59 -2.37
CA THR A 271 4.15 -28.80 -3.08
C THR A 271 4.21 -28.64 -4.60
N GLN A 272 4.38 -27.40 -5.10
CA GLN A 272 4.39 -27.10 -6.53
C GLN A 272 5.59 -26.23 -6.94
N TYR A 273 6.11 -26.45 -8.14
CA TYR A 273 7.27 -25.70 -8.66
C TYR A 273 7.06 -24.17 -8.75
N ARG A 274 5.81 -23.70 -8.85
CA ARG A 274 5.51 -22.26 -8.95
C ARG A 274 5.77 -21.53 -7.64
N GLN A 275 5.50 -22.19 -6.51
CA GLN A 275 5.71 -21.67 -5.17
C GLN A 275 7.19 -21.37 -4.87
N VAL A 276 8.12 -22.09 -5.51
CA VAL A 276 9.56 -21.77 -5.44
C VAL A 276 9.84 -20.34 -5.90
N LYS A 277 9.13 -19.86 -6.93
CA LYS A 277 9.29 -18.47 -7.40
C LYS A 277 8.72 -17.46 -6.42
N GLU A 278 7.62 -17.79 -5.75
CA GLU A 278 7.02 -16.94 -4.72
C GLU A 278 7.94 -16.80 -3.52
N VAL A 279 8.45 -17.92 -2.99
CA VAL A 279 9.43 -17.92 -1.90
C VAL A 279 10.70 -17.16 -2.29
N ALA A 280 11.18 -17.32 -3.52
CA ALA A 280 12.35 -16.58 -4.02
C ALA A 280 12.20 -15.05 -3.95
N THR A 281 10.98 -14.50 -3.90
CA THR A 281 10.77 -13.05 -3.78
C THR A 281 11.16 -12.50 -2.40
N PHE A 282 11.11 -13.32 -1.35
CA PHE A 282 11.42 -12.93 0.02
C PHE A 282 12.46 -13.84 0.71
N VAL A 283 13.12 -14.75 -0.02
CA VAL A 283 14.04 -15.75 0.56
C VAL A 283 15.27 -15.17 1.28
N PHE A 284 15.57 -13.88 1.12
CA PHE A 284 16.64 -13.19 1.84
C PHE A 284 16.13 -12.42 3.08
N ASP A 285 14.83 -12.39 3.32
CA ASP A 285 14.22 -11.83 4.52
C ASP A 285 14.00 -12.94 5.55
N GLU A 286 14.91 -13.04 6.52
CA GLU A 286 14.83 -14.06 7.58
C GLU A 286 13.56 -13.95 8.43
N LYS A 287 12.99 -12.75 8.62
CA LYS A 287 11.76 -12.60 9.40
C LYS A 287 10.57 -13.17 8.64
N ALA A 288 10.49 -12.89 7.33
CA ALA A 288 9.47 -13.46 6.45
C ALA A 288 9.59 -14.99 6.35
N LEU A 289 10.81 -15.52 6.27
CA LEU A 289 11.06 -16.96 6.27
C LEU A 289 10.65 -17.62 7.59
N SER A 290 11.03 -17.06 8.75
CA SER A 290 10.59 -17.60 10.05
C SER A 290 9.07 -17.59 10.17
N ARG A 291 8.41 -16.52 9.73
CA ARG A 291 6.93 -16.46 9.74
C ARG A 291 6.31 -17.51 8.82
N MET A 292 6.87 -17.73 7.63
CA MET A 292 6.44 -18.78 6.71
C MET A 292 6.60 -20.18 7.32
N GLU A 293 7.74 -20.44 7.97
CA GLU A 293 8.05 -21.73 8.59
C GLU A 293 7.15 -22.03 9.78
N GLU A 294 6.92 -21.04 10.64
CA GLU A 294 6.01 -21.12 11.79
C GLU A 294 4.56 -21.36 11.36
N SER A 295 4.08 -20.59 10.39
CA SER A 295 2.69 -20.66 9.91
C SER A 295 2.45 -21.75 8.87
N ARG A 296 3.50 -22.39 8.36
CA ARG A 296 3.50 -23.27 7.17
C ARG A 296 2.79 -22.65 5.96
N SER A 297 2.82 -21.32 5.83
CA SER A 297 2.12 -20.59 4.77
C SER A 297 3.05 -19.64 4.03
N ILE A 298 3.26 -19.91 2.73
CA ILE A 298 4.00 -19.02 1.83
C ILE A 298 3.36 -17.63 1.79
N ASN A 299 2.03 -17.57 1.84
CA ASN A 299 1.30 -16.31 1.83
C ASN A 299 1.55 -15.48 3.09
N GLU A 300 1.69 -16.11 4.27
CA GLU A 300 2.03 -15.39 5.50
C GLU A 300 3.45 -14.81 5.43
N GLY A 301 4.43 -15.57 4.94
CA GLY A 301 5.79 -15.04 4.70
C GLY A 301 5.82 -13.94 3.66
N TYR A 302 5.04 -14.09 2.58
CA TYR A 302 4.90 -13.10 1.52
C TYR A 302 4.27 -11.78 2.01
N ILE A 303 3.26 -11.85 2.88
CA ILE A 303 2.62 -10.67 3.50
C ILE A 303 3.57 -9.98 4.49
N PHE A 304 4.34 -10.77 5.24
CA PHE A 304 5.24 -10.27 6.28
C PHE A 304 6.54 -9.65 5.73
N SER A 305 6.81 -9.82 4.43
CA SER A 305 7.98 -9.23 3.77
C SER A 305 7.75 -7.76 3.39
N ASP A 306 8.52 -6.87 4.02
CA ASP A 306 8.49 -5.42 3.76
C ASP A 306 8.78 -5.10 2.27
N SER A 307 9.64 -5.89 1.63
CA SER A 307 10.06 -5.70 0.24
C SER A 307 9.00 -6.09 -0.81
N VAL A 308 8.05 -6.94 -0.44
CA VAL A 308 7.04 -7.51 -1.34
C VAL A 308 5.72 -6.74 -1.26
N GLY A 309 5.38 -6.18 -0.09
CA GLY A 309 4.21 -5.32 0.11
C GLY A 309 4.19 -4.12 -0.85
N GLU A 310 5.33 -3.46 -1.06
CA GLU A 310 5.44 -2.30 -1.95
C GLU A 310 5.17 -2.62 -3.42
N VAL A 311 5.68 -3.76 -3.92
CA VAL A 311 5.50 -4.19 -5.32
C VAL A 311 4.05 -4.57 -5.60
N LYS A 312 3.39 -5.26 -4.65
CA LYS A 312 1.97 -5.64 -4.79
C LYS A 312 1.07 -4.40 -4.77
N LEU A 313 1.33 -3.46 -3.88
CA LEU A 313 0.59 -2.19 -3.82
C LEU A 313 0.67 -1.44 -5.15
N ARG A 314 1.88 -1.30 -5.73
CA ARG A 314 2.07 -0.64 -7.03
C ARG A 314 1.28 -1.32 -8.16
N ASN A 315 1.38 -2.65 -8.28
CA ASN A 315 0.64 -3.40 -9.31
C ASN A 315 -0.89 -3.29 -9.14
N SER A 316 -1.38 -3.28 -7.90
CA SER A 316 -2.82 -3.09 -7.61
C SER A 316 -3.29 -1.68 -8.00
N ILE A 317 -2.48 -0.65 -7.73
CA ILE A 317 -2.77 0.73 -8.13
C ILE A 317 -2.82 0.87 -9.66
N ASP A 318 -1.87 0.25 -10.38
CA ASP A 318 -1.83 0.29 -11.85
C ASP A 318 -3.06 -0.40 -12.48
N ASN A 319 -3.50 -1.53 -11.92
CA ASN A 319 -4.71 -2.21 -12.36
C ASN A 319 -5.97 -1.37 -12.10
N LEU A 320 -6.09 -0.76 -10.91
CA LEU A 320 -7.21 0.15 -10.59
C LEU A 320 -7.29 1.31 -11.59
N LYS A 321 -6.14 1.93 -11.93
CA LYS A 321 -6.06 2.97 -12.95
C LYS A 321 -6.57 2.50 -14.30
N SER A 322 -6.12 1.33 -14.76
CA SER A 322 -6.56 0.76 -16.04
C SER A 322 -8.07 0.47 -16.06
N PHE A 323 -8.61 -0.14 -15.00
CA PHE A 323 -10.03 -0.48 -14.93
C PHE A 323 -10.92 0.75 -14.77
N ALA A 324 -10.50 1.75 -14.00
CA ALA A 324 -11.22 3.01 -13.87
C ALA A 324 -11.30 3.75 -15.21
N GLN A 325 -10.24 3.74 -16.01
CA GLN A 325 -10.26 4.33 -17.35
C GLN A 325 -11.24 3.62 -18.29
N VAL A 326 -11.31 2.28 -18.22
CA VAL A 326 -12.30 1.50 -18.99
C VAL A 326 -13.71 1.85 -18.56
N ALA A 327 -13.99 1.88 -17.25
CA ALA A 327 -15.30 2.27 -16.73
C ALA A 327 -15.70 3.70 -17.15
N TYR A 328 -14.74 4.64 -17.12
CA TYR A 328 -14.97 6.02 -17.56
C TYR A 328 -15.35 6.10 -19.04
N ASN A 329 -14.74 5.28 -19.90
CA ASN A 329 -15.05 5.26 -21.33
C ASN A 329 -16.48 4.77 -21.61
N PHE A 330 -17.09 4.02 -20.70
CA PHE A 330 -18.45 3.49 -20.78
C PHE A 330 -19.42 4.15 -19.79
N LYS A 331 -19.08 5.33 -19.26
CA LYS A 331 -19.84 6.01 -18.20
C LYS A 331 -21.32 6.25 -18.52
N ASP A 332 -21.67 6.37 -19.80
CA ASP A 332 -23.04 6.61 -20.25
C ASP A 332 -23.95 5.36 -20.11
N LEU A 333 -23.37 4.20 -19.77
CA LEU A 333 -24.08 2.93 -19.52
C LEU A 333 -24.34 2.65 -18.02
N ILE A 334 -23.88 3.54 -17.13
CA ILE A 334 -24.01 3.37 -15.67
C ILE A 334 -25.47 3.48 -15.23
N ASN A 335 -25.95 2.51 -14.44
CA ASN A 335 -27.28 2.51 -13.81
C ASN A 335 -27.22 2.74 -12.29
N GLU A 336 -28.38 2.79 -11.61
CA GLU A 336 -28.44 3.03 -10.15
C GLU A 336 -27.70 1.97 -9.32
N THR A 337 -27.76 0.68 -9.71
CA THR A 337 -27.01 -0.38 -9.00
C THR A 337 -25.50 -0.24 -9.18
N ASP A 338 -25.05 0.24 -10.35
CA ASP A 338 -23.64 0.53 -10.60
C ASP A 338 -23.17 1.74 -9.79
N ILE A 339 -24.04 2.75 -9.57
CA ILE A 339 -23.73 3.92 -8.73
C ILE A 339 -23.45 3.48 -7.29
N GLU A 340 -24.28 2.61 -6.71
CA GLU A 340 -24.06 2.11 -5.35
C GLU A 340 -22.75 1.34 -5.21
N GLU A 341 -22.41 0.50 -6.19
CA GLU A 341 -21.14 -0.24 -6.18
C GLU A 341 -19.94 0.68 -6.40
N LEU A 342 -20.05 1.69 -7.27
CA LEU A 342 -19.02 2.71 -7.44
C LEU A 342 -18.82 3.54 -6.16
N ASP A 343 -19.88 3.83 -5.41
CA ASP A 343 -19.79 4.54 -4.12
C ASP A 343 -19.09 3.70 -3.05
N ARG A 344 -19.39 2.39 -2.97
CA ARG A 344 -18.67 1.44 -2.10
C ARG A 344 -17.19 1.35 -2.46
N VAL A 345 -16.87 1.30 -3.76
CA VAL A 345 -15.48 1.29 -4.24
C VAL A 345 -14.79 2.61 -3.90
N ARG A 346 -15.47 3.75 -4.03
CA ARG A 346 -14.95 5.07 -3.64
C ARG A 346 -14.58 5.09 -2.16
N THR A 347 -15.46 4.62 -1.28
CA THR A 347 -15.20 4.57 0.17
C THR A 347 -13.98 3.71 0.47
N LYS A 348 -13.89 2.50 -0.11
CA LYS A 348 -12.71 1.63 0.08
C LYS A 348 -11.43 2.25 -0.44
N ILE A 349 -11.46 2.95 -1.58
CA ILE A 349 -10.29 3.66 -2.10
C ILE A 349 -9.92 4.83 -1.17
N ALA A 350 -10.89 5.55 -0.63
CA ALA A 350 -10.66 6.60 0.35
C ALA A 350 -10.01 6.05 1.64
N ASP A 351 -10.42 4.86 2.09
CA ASP A 351 -9.83 4.18 3.25
C ASP A 351 -8.40 3.66 3.01
N LEU A 352 -8.05 3.34 1.75
CA LEU A 352 -6.70 2.90 1.35
C LEU A 352 -5.70 4.05 1.25
N LEU A 353 -6.20 5.26 1.03
CA LEU A 353 -5.38 6.45 1.20
C LEU A 353 -5.08 6.54 2.69
N PRO A 354 -3.81 6.54 3.13
CA PRO A 354 -3.52 6.84 4.52
C PRO A 354 -4.28 8.11 4.89
N ALA A 355 -4.94 8.12 6.05
CA ALA A 355 -5.62 9.31 6.58
C ALA A 355 -4.70 10.56 6.64
N SER A 356 -3.42 10.43 6.31
CA SER A 356 -2.55 11.52 5.90
C SER A 356 -1.40 10.99 5.03
N ARG A 357 -1.50 11.15 3.70
CA ARG A 357 -0.38 11.47 2.78
C ARG A 357 -0.99 11.74 1.41
N ASP A 358 -0.97 13.02 1.03
CA ASP A 358 -1.32 13.59 -0.28
C ASP A 358 -2.80 13.90 -0.58
N MET A 359 -3.62 14.07 0.46
CA MET A 359 -4.39 15.30 0.56
C MET A 359 -3.68 16.17 1.60
N ILE A 360 -3.02 17.23 1.16
CA ILE A 360 -2.89 18.40 2.03
C ILE A 360 -4.32 18.93 2.16
N SER A 361 -5.09 18.34 3.08
CA SER A 361 -6.06 19.14 3.81
C SER A 361 -5.23 20.27 4.40
N LEU A 362 -5.59 21.49 4.02
CA LEU A 362 -4.90 22.75 4.35
C LEU A 362 -4.77 23.00 5.88
N ASN A 363 -5.00 22.01 6.75
CA ASN A 363 -5.32 22.23 8.16
C ASN A 363 -4.62 21.37 9.23
N GLU A 364 -3.65 20.49 8.95
CA GLU A 364 -3.17 19.58 10.04
C GLU A 364 -1.67 19.49 10.33
N ARG A 365 -0.79 20.13 9.56
CA ARG A 365 0.58 20.39 10.05
C ARG A 365 0.70 21.85 10.45
N ARG A 366 0.48 22.14 11.73
CA ARG A 366 0.80 23.47 12.28
C ARG A 366 2.28 23.73 12.04
N ALA A 367 2.58 24.81 11.33
CA ALA A 367 3.95 25.30 11.25
C ALA A 367 4.49 25.54 12.67
N PRO A 368 5.76 25.23 12.94
CA PRO A 368 6.36 25.50 14.24
C PRO A 368 6.25 26.98 14.59
N ILE A 369 5.85 27.26 15.83
CA ILE A 369 5.83 28.63 16.36
C ILE A 369 7.27 29.11 16.46
N TYR A 370 7.55 30.30 15.92
CA TYR A 370 8.86 30.93 15.86
C TYR A 370 9.38 31.27 17.26
N PHE A 371 8.53 31.91 18.08
CA PHE A 371 8.85 32.27 19.46
C PHE A 371 8.47 31.15 20.43
N SER A 372 9.43 30.70 21.25
CA SER A 372 9.15 29.74 22.33
C SER A 372 8.36 30.37 23.48
N GLU A 373 8.56 31.67 23.72
CA GLU A 373 7.88 32.46 24.74
C GLU A 373 7.42 33.80 24.16
N ILE A 374 6.21 34.21 24.53
CA ILE A 374 5.59 35.47 24.06
C ILE A 374 5.47 36.39 25.26
N PHE A 375 6.34 37.39 25.32
CA PHE A 375 6.33 38.44 26.34
C PHE A 375 5.39 39.58 25.95
N GLU A 376 5.29 39.86 24.66
CA GLU A 376 4.45 40.91 24.12
C GLU A 376 3.92 40.51 22.73
N HIS A 377 2.61 40.62 22.50
CA HIS A 377 2.02 40.42 21.17
C HIS A 377 2.30 41.62 20.25
N PHE A 378 1.40 41.95 19.32
CA PHE A 378 1.60 43.13 18.48
C PHE A 378 1.43 44.43 19.27
N THR A 379 2.42 45.32 19.17
CA THR A 379 2.34 46.69 19.71
C THR A 379 2.11 47.74 18.63
N LYS A 380 2.51 47.42 17.40
CA LYS A 380 2.36 48.25 16.22
C LYS A 380 2.17 47.36 15.01
N ILE A 381 1.27 47.77 14.11
CA ILE A 381 1.06 47.12 12.80
C ILE A 381 1.12 48.21 11.73
N HIS A 382 1.79 47.93 10.63
CA HIS A 382 1.88 48.79 9.45
C HIS A 382 1.31 48.03 8.24
N LEU A 383 0.33 48.62 7.59
CA LEU A 383 -0.31 48.08 6.39
C LEU A 383 0.18 48.90 5.20
N GLY A 384 1.30 48.49 4.60
CA GLY A 384 1.86 49.15 3.43
C GLY A 384 0.90 49.03 2.25
N VAL A 385 0.57 47.80 1.87
CA VAL A 385 -0.45 47.49 0.85
C VAL A 385 -1.18 46.21 1.23
N TYR A 386 -2.49 46.29 1.42
CA TYR A 386 -3.36 45.10 1.43
C TYR A 386 -4.75 45.47 0.95
N ARG A 387 -5.11 44.99 -0.25
CA ARG A 387 -6.36 45.33 -0.95
C ARG A 387 -6.53 46.87 -1.10
N ARG A 388 -7.52 47.46 -0.41
CA ARG A 388 -7.83 48.90 -0.45
C ARG A 388 -7.08 49.69 0.63
N LEU A 389 -6.43 49.00 1.57
CA LEU A 389 -5.63 49.62 2.62
C LEU A 389 -4.25 49.94 2.06
N ARG A 390 -3.83 51.19 2.21
CA ARG A 390 -2.52 51.67 1.76
C ARG A 390 -1.95 52.62 2.80
N ASP A 391 -0.73 52.36 3.22
CA ASP A 391 0.04 53.18 4.15
C ASP A 391 -0.73 53.54 5.44
N ILE A 392 -1.26 52.51 6.11
CA ILE A 392 -1.99 52.68 7.39
C ILE A 392 -1.13 52.17 8.53
N THR A 393 -0.91 52.99 9.54
CA THR A 393 -0.20 52.57 10.77
C THR A 393 -1.19 52.48 11.93
N ILE A 394 -1.24 51.31 12.55
CA ILE A 394 -2.05 51.01 13.75
C ILE A 394 -1.10 51.01 14.94
N THR A 395 -1.32 51.95 15.86
CA THR A 395 -0.55 52.14 17.09
C THR A 395 -1.46 52.05 18.31
N ASN A 396 -0.88 51.90 19.50
CA ASN A 396 -1.64 51.70 20.74
C ASN A 396 -2.47 50.41 20.69
N VAL A 397 -1.88 49.36 20.13
CA VAL A 397 -2.48 48.03 20.11
C VAL A 397 -2.46 47.47 21.53
N LYS A 398 -3.62 47.04 22.02
CA LYS A 398 -3.82 46.49 23.37
C LYS A 398 -4.23 45.04 23.30
N ARG A 399 -4.71 44.48 24.40
CA ARG A 399 -5.22 43.10 24.43
C ARG A 399 -6.50 42.96 23.65
N VAL A 400 -7.42 43.94 23.72
CA VAL A 400 -8.66 43.96 22.94
C VAL A 400 -8.69 45.19 22.04
N ASN A 401 -8.84 44.96 20.74
CA ASN A 401 -8.78 45.99 19.70
C ASN A 401 -10.03 45.92 18.83
N ILE A 402 -10.86 46.97 18.83
CA ILE A 402 -12.12 47.01 18.10
C ILE A 402 -11.97 47.90 16.87
N PHE A 403 -12.28 47.41 15.68
CA PHE A 403 -12.34 48.19 14.45
C PHE A 403 -13.79 48.46 14.07
N ALA A 404 -14.15 49.75 14.09
CA ALA A 404 -15.43 50.29 13.68
C ALA A 404 -15.28 51.10 12.39
N GLY A 405 -16.36 51.26 11.65
CA GLY A 405 -16.35 51.96 10.37
C GLY A 405 -17.54 51.59 9.49
N GLY A 406 -17.90 52.46 8.55
CA GLY A 406 -18.89 52.16 7.51
C GLY A 406 -18.57 50.93 6.65
N ASN A 407 -19.51 50.56 5.78
CA ASN A 407 -19.32 49.48 4.82
C ASN A 407 -18.16 49.79 3.87
N ASN A 408 -17.41 48.75 3.48
CA ASN A 408 -16.32 48.84 2.51
C ASN A 408 -15.15 49.78 2.92
N LYS A 409 -14.97 50.02 4.24
CA LYS A 409 -13.83 50.77 4.81
C LYS A 409 -12.64 49.90 5.20
N GLY A 410 -12.72 48.58 4.99
CA GLY A 410 -11.60 47.67 5.14
C GLY A 410 -11.42 47.02 6.52
N LYS A 411 -12.46 47.03 7.39
CA LYS A 411 -12.43 46.36 8.70
C LYS A 411 -11.98 44.89 8.62
N THR A 412 -12.69 44.06 7.86
CA THR A 412 -12.29 42.67 7.61
C THR A 412 -10.87 42.57 7.04
N SER A 413 -10.48 43.50 6.17
CA SER A 413 -9.14 43.51 5.56
C SER A 413 -8.04 43.81 6.58
N VAL A 414 -8.31 44.62 7.61
CA VAL A 414 -7.37 44.83 8.72
C VAL A 414 -7.19 43.53 9.51
N LEU A 415 -8.28 42.86 9.90
CA LEU A 415 -8.22 41.60 10.65
C LEU A 415 -7.49 40.50 9.85
N GLU A 416 -7.74 40.43 8.54
CA GLU A 416 -7.04 39.49 7.65
C GLU A 416 -5.54 39.79 7.56
N ALA A 417 -5.15 41.06 7.45
CA ALA A 417 -3.74 41.43 7.39
C ALA A 417 -3.01 41.07 8.69
N ILE A 418 -3.64 41.30 9.84
CA ILE A 418 -3.10 40.94 11.16
C ILE A 418 -2.98 39.41 11.30
N TYR A 419 -4.01 38.67 10.86
CA TYR A 419 -3.96 37.22 10.82
C TYR A 419 -2.81 36.75 9.93
N LEU A 420 -2.69 37.23 8.70
CA LEU A 420 -1.60 36.85 7.78
C LEU A 420 -0.21 37.15 8.35
N LEU A 421 -0.01 38.31 8.96
CA LEU A 421 1.26 38.65 9.59
C LEU A 421 1.61 37.66 10.72
N SER A 422 0.62 37.20 11.49
CA SER A 422 0.83 36.17 12.52
C SER A 422 1.21 34.79 11.96
N GLN A 423 0.88 34.53 10.70
CA GLN A 423 1.15 33.26 10.02
C GLN A 423 2.48 33.27 9.24
N LEU A 424 3.21 34.39 9.22
CA LEU A 424 4.49 34.55 8.52
C LEU A 424 4.44 34.01 7.09
N ASN A 425 5.34 33.09 6.73
CA ASN A 425 5.48 32.55 5.39
C ASN A 425 4.58 31.33 5.15
N ASP A 426 3.57 31.09 5.99
CA ASP A 426 2.55 30.10 5.69
C ASP A 426 1.57 30.61 4.63
N ILE A 427 1.94 30.38 3.36
CA ILE A 427 1.13 30.82 2.22
C ILE A 427 -0.25 30.15 2.18
N VAL A 428 -0.41 28.99 2.84
CA VAL A 428 -1.71 28.27 2.95
C VAL A 428 -2.76 29.14 3.62
N SER A 429 -2.38 29.87 4.67
CA SER A 429 -3.26 30.81 5.37
C SER A 429 -3.84 31.88 4.44
N LEU A 430 -3.09 32.36 3.44
CA LEU A 430 -3.61 33.26 2.41
C LEU A 430 -4.61 32.56 1.48
N LEU A 431 -4.33 31.33 1.07
CA LEU A 431 -5.23 30.55 0.22
C LEU A 431 -6.55 30.29 0.93
N GLU A 432 -6.53 29.99 2.23
CA GLU A 432 -7.74 29.78 3.02
C GLU A 432 -8.58 31.05 3.11
N LEU A 433 -7.98 32.21 3.37
CA LEU A 433 -8.71 33.49 3.35
C LEU A 433 -9.36 33.76 1.98
N GLU A 434 -8.64 33.52 0.88
CA GLU A 434 -9.18 33.66 -0.47
C GLU A 434 -10.27 32.63 -0.77
N ARG A 435 -10.13 31.39 -0.27
CA ARG A 435 -11.13 30.33 -0.39
C ARG A 435 -12.44 30.74 0.29
N PHE A 436 -12.36 31.25 1.51
CA PHE A 436 -13.53 31.71 2.26
C PHE A 436 -14.19 32.92 1.60
N ARG A 437 -13.41 33.88 1.10
CA ARG A 437 -13.95 35.02 0.34
C ARG A 437 -14.64 34.58 -0.95
N GLY A 438 -14.08 33.59 -1.64
CA GLY A 438 -14.66 33.00 -2.84
C GLY A 438 -15.86 32.09 -2.59
N LYS A 439 -16.19 31.78 -1.32
CA LYS A 439 -17.26 30.84 -0.91
C LYS A 439 -17.11 29.45 -1.52
N PHE A 440 -15.87 28.98 -1.67
CA PHE A 440 -15.60 27.63 -2.17
C PHE A 440 -15.74 26.61 -1.04
N LEU A 441 -16.50 25.53 -1.28
CA LEU A 441 -16.80 24.49 -0.27
C LEU A 441 -15.77 23.36 -0.21
N SER A 442 -14.98 23.13 -1.27
CA SER A 442 -14.07 21.99 -1.35
C SER A 442 -12.70 22.35 -1.95
N SER A 443 -12.57 22.27 -3.28
CA SER A 443 -11.31 22.47 -3.98
C SER A 443 -11.02 23.95 -4.26
N PHE A 444 -9.73 24.26 -4.25
CA PHE A 444 -9.23 25.62 -4.41
C PHE A 444 -8.83 25.86 -5.87
N HIS A 445 -9.45 26.84 -6.52
CA HIS A 445 -9.24 27.08 -7.95
C HIS A 445 -8.07 28.05 -8.20
N SER A 446 -6.93 27.55 -8.69
CA SER A 446 -5.77 28.38 -9.05
C SER A 446 -6.09 29.58 -9.95
N LYS A 447 -7.03 29.40 -10.90
CA LYS A 447 -7.51 30.47 -11.79
C LYS A 447 -8.19 31.61 -11.03
N TRP A 448 -8.85 31.29 -9.91
CA TRP A 448 -9.50 32.28 -9.06
C TRP A 448 -8.46 33.19 -8.41
N ILE A 449 -7.43 32.64 -7.77
CA ILE A 449 -6.38 33.48 -7.18
C ILE A 449 -5.66 34.28 -8.25
N GLU A 450 -5.34 33.64 -9.38
CA GLU A 450 -4.60 34.34 -10.42
C GLU A 450 -5.41 35.54 -10.92
N LYS A 451 -6.73 35.44 -10.98
CA LYS A 451 -7.57 36.58 -11.33
C LYS A 451 -7.72 37.61 -10.19
N ASN A 452 -7.79 37.18 -8.94
CA ASN A 452 -8.18 38.04 -7.81
C ASN A 452 -7.01 38.63 -7.00
N PHE A 453 -5.82 38.02 -7.07
CA PHE A 453 -4.60 38.58 -6.51
C PHE A 453 -4.07 39.64 -7.48
N VAL A 454 -4.56 40.87 -7.34
CA VAL A 454 -4.32 41.98 -8.27
C VAL A 454 -3.24 42.97 -7.81
N SER A 455 -2.84 42.90 -6.55
CA SER A 455 -1.83 43.77 -5.96
C SER A 455 -0.98 42.97 -4.99
N ASP A 456 0.30 43.33 -4.89
CA ASP A 456 1.19 42.78 -3.87
C ASP A 456 0.66 43.10 -2.47
N ILE A 457 1.06 42.26 -1.52
CA ILE A 457 0.76 42.41 -0.11
C ILE A 457 2.05 42.87 0.58
N ASP A 458 1.94 43.93 1.37
CA ASP A 458 3.00 44.47 2.20
C ASP A 458 2.42 44.81 3.58
N ILE A 459 2.78 44.01 4.57
CA ILE A 459 2.31 44.10 5.95
C ILE A 459 3.52 44.00 6.87
N GLY A 460 3.63 44.91 7.83
CA GLY A 460 4.65 44.89 8.86
C GLY A 460 4.07 45.04 10.26
N GLY A 461 4.87 44.76 11.28
CA GLY A 461 4.49 44.96 12.67
C GLY A 461 5.64 44.74 13.64
N ILE A 462 5.37 45.00 14.91
CA ILE A 462 6.29 44.75 16.01
C ILE A 462 5.63 43.70 16.92
N PHE A 463 6.20 42.51 16.98
CA PHE A 463 5.75 41.41 17.83
C PHE A 463 6.92 40.95 18.70
N ASN A 464 6.70 40.77 20.00
CA ASN A 464 7.76 40.41 20.96
C ASN A 464 8.97 41.37 20.91
N SER A 465 8.70 42.68 20.73
CA SER A 465 9.70 43.73 20.51
C SER A 465 10.59 43.57 19.26
N ILE A 466 10.24 42.68 18.33
CA ILE A 466 10.96 42.42 17.08
C ILE A 466 10.13 42.91 15.89
N ASN A 467 10.81 43.53 14.91
CA ASN A 467 10.17 43.89 13.66
C ASN A 467 9.91 42.62 12.83
N THR A 468 8.68 42.49 12.35
CA THR A 468 8.25 41.43 11.43
C THR A 468 7.65 42.08 10.19
N SER A 469 8.00 41.61 9.00
CA SER A 469 7.34 41.97 7.75
C SER A 469 6.92 40.75 6.94
N LEU A 470 5.89 40.92 6.13
CA LEU A 470 5.34 39.96 5.20
C LEU A 470 5.12 40.66 3.86
N HIS A 471 5.77 40.14 2.84
CA HIS A 471 5.65 40.56 1.46
C HIS A 471 5.16 39.38 0.61
N VAL A 472 4.00 39.51 -0.03
CA VAL A 472 3.49 38.50 -0.97
C VAL A 472 3.34 39.11 -2.34
N ARG A 473 3.91 38.46 -3.36
CA ARG A 473 3.86 38.92 -4.74
C ARG A 473 3.64 37.77 -5.71
N LYS A 474 3.30 38.15 -6.95
CA LYS A 474 3.30 37.26 -8.10
C LYS A 474 4.63 37.31 -8.83
N GLU A 475 5.18 36.15 -9.14
CA GLU A 475 6.44 36.04 -9.86
C GLU A 475 6.43 34.83 -10.82
N ALA A 476 7.04 34.99 -11.98
CA ALA A 476 7.24 33.86 -12.89
C ALA A 476 8.39 32.98 -12.38
N THR A 477 8.20 31.67 -12.30
CA THR A 477 9.28 30.76 -11.88
C THR A 477 10.21 30.38 -13.03
N ASP A 478 11.52 30.40 -12.74
CA ASP A 478 12.58 29.89 -13.60
C ASP A 478 12.87 28.40 -13.36
N GLU A 479 12.18 27.76 -12.41
CA GLU A 479 12.34 26.34 -12.12
C GLU A 479 11.94 25.45 -13.30
N ASN A 480 12.54 24.26 -13.35
CA ASN A 480 12.23 23.25 -14.36
C ASN A 480 10.94 22.50 -14.02
N ILE A 481 9.80 23.18 -14.24
CA ILE A 481 8.46 22.65 -14.03
C ILE A 481 7.76 22.33 -15.36
N GLU A 482 6.72 21.51 -15.29
CA GLU A 482 5.80 21.31 -16.42
C GLU A 482 5.13 22.64 -16.80
N ARG A 483 5.48 23.20 -17.97
CA ARG A 483 4.95 24.50 -18.42
C ARG A 483 3.52 24.44 -18.92
N THR A 484 3.02 23.26 -19.27
CA THR A 484 1.64 23.07 -19.73
C THR A 484 0.67 23.40 -18.60
N GLY A 485 -0.12 24.45 -18.81
CA GLY A 485 -1.16 24.89 -17.87
C GLY A 485 -0.63 25.65 -16.65
N TYR A 486 0.67 25.94 -16.55
CA TYR A 486 1.22 26.86 -15.54
C TYR A 486 0.59 28.25 -15.69
N LEU A 487 0.16 28.83 -14.57
CA LEU A 487 -0.42 30.16 -14.50
C LEU A 487 0.59 31.17 -13.99
N ASN A 488 1.01 31.03 -12.73
CA ASN A 488 1.93 31.94 -12.06
C ASN A 488 2.49 31.30 -10.78
N THR A 489 3.44 31.96 -10.12
CA THR A 489 3.88 31.59 -8.77
C THR A 489 3.55 32.71 -7.80
N LEU A 490 2.96 32.38 -6.66
CA LEU A 490 2.87 33.32 -5.54
C LEU A 490 4.04 33.06 -4.62
N VAL A 491 4.78 34.12 -4.31
CA VAL A 491 5.95 34.10 -3.44
C VAL A 491 5.62 34.89 -2.19
N SER A 492 5.80 34.28 -1.02
CA SER A 492 5.70 34.91 0.29
C SER A 492 7.11 35.01 0.88
N GLU A 493 7.54 36.23 1.17
CA GLU A 493 8.80 36.57 1.80
C GLU A 493 8.53 37.27 3.12
N VAL A 494 9.25 36.86 4.14
CA VAL A 494 9.09 37.34 5.51
C VAL A 494 10.44 37.68 6.07
N GLU A 495 10.54 38.84 6.72
CA GLU A 495 11.67 39.20 7.57
C GLU A 495 11.21 39.17 9.02
N VAL A 496 11.88 38.38 9.86
CA VAL A 496 11.63 38.30 11.31
C VAL A 496 12.96 38.12 12.03
N ASP A 497 13.25 38.98 13.00
CA ASP A 497 14.52 38.96 13.77
C ASP A 497 15.79 38.97 12.89
N GLY A 498 15.73 39.63 11.73
CA GLY A 498 16.83 39.63 10.75
C GLY A 498 17.01 38.32 9.97
N GLU A 499 16.15 37.33 10.21
CA GLU A 499 16.05 36.11 9.40
C GLU A 499 15.04 36.31 8.27
N ASN A 500 15.38 35.80 7.09
CA ASN A 500 14.49 35.79 5.93
C ASN A 500 13.89 34.40 5.74
N LEU A 501 12.56 34.31 5.79
CA LEU A 501 11.80 33.11 5.50
C LEU A 501 11.08 33.29 4.16
N SER A 502 11.06 32.24 3.35
CA SER A 502 10.34 32.27 2.07
C SER A 502 9.58 30.99 1.80
N SER A 503 8.41 31.14 1.19
CA SER A 503 7.61 30.05 0.65
C SER A 503 7.01 30.48 -0.68
N TYR A 504 6.70 29.50 -1.54
CA TYR A 504 6.06 29.80 -2.80
C TYR A 504 5.13 28.67 -3.24
N ILE A 505 4.15 29.03 -4.06
CA ILE A 505 3.19 28.07 -4.63
C ILE A 505 3.05 28.30 -6.13
N HIS A 506 3.31 27.26 -6.90
CA HIS A 506 3.07 27.23 -8.34
C HIS A 506 1.59 26.95 -8.60
N LEU A 507 0.94 27.87 -9.30
CA LEU A 507 -0.45 27.79 -9.68
C LEU A 507 -0.58 27.17 -11.07
N PHE A 508 -1.46 26.17 -11.20
CA PHE A 508 -1.74 25.49 -12.46
C PHE A 508 -3.23 25.51 -12.79
N SER A 509 -3.54 25.51 -14.08
CA SER A 509 -4.91 25.52 -14.61
C SER A 509 -5.49 24.15 -14.90
N ASN A 510 -4.62 23.14 -14.98
CA ASN A 510 -4.89 21.77 -15.42
C ASN A 510 -4.52 20.72 -14.37
N LYS A 511 -3.96 21.12 -13.23
CA LYS A 511 -3.62 20.27 -12.10
C LYS A 511 -3.64 21.07 -10.80
N GLU A 512 -3.49 20.36 -9.68
CA GLU A 512 -3.42 20.95 -8.36
C GLU A 512 -2.21 21.87 -8.19
N PRO A 513 -2.30 22.93 -7.37
CA PRO A 513 -1.17 23.79 -7.02
C PRO A 513 -0.01 22.98 -6.42
N GLN A 514 1.23 23.34 -6.75
CA GLN A 514 2.42 22.70 -6.17
C GLN A 514 3.07 23.67 -5.19
N LEU A 515 3.11 23.24 -3.92
CA LEU A 515 3.52 24.06 -2.80
C LEU A 515 4.94 23.72 -2.38
N HIS A 516 5.77 24.74 -2.25
CA HIS A 516 7.19 24.61 -1.94
C HIS A 516 7.55 25.49 -0.75
N TYR A 517 8.29 24.90 0.19
CA TYR A 517 8.72 25.57 1.41
C TYR A 517 10.23 25.37 1.60
N SER A 518 10.92 26.41 2.04
CA SER A 518 12.26 26.27 2.63
C SER A 518 12.14 25.77 4.07
N ARG A 519 11.30 26.45 4.86
CA ARG A 519 10.85 26.13 6.22
C ARG A 519 9.59 26.95 6.47
N THR A 520 8.56 26.42 7.13
CA THR A 520 7.39 27.20 7.55
C THR A 520 7.47 27.52 9.04
N ASN A 521 7.07 28.72 9.41
CA ASN A 521 6.94 29.14 10.80
C ASN A 521 5.70 30.02 10.95
N THR A 522 5.19 30.15 12.19
CA THR A 522 4.19 31.15 12.55
C THR A 522 4.68 31.95 13.76
N LEU A 523 4.20 33.18 13.97
CA LEU A 523 4.57 33.97 15.16
C LEU A 523 4.00 33.36 16.45
N CYS A 524 2.75 32.92 16.36
CA CYS A 524 1.98 32.36 17.47
C CYS A 524 0.83 31.51 16.92
N THR A 525 0.13 30.81 17.81
CA THR A 525 -1.19 30.27 17.44
C THR A 525 -2.12 31.43 17.14
N ALA A 526 -2.80 31.41 16.00
CA ALA A 526 -3.83 32.39 15.70
C ALA A 526 -5.04 31.76 15.02
N ALA A 527 -6.18 32.41 15.13
CA ALA A 527 -7.40 32.03 14.43
C ALA A 527 -8.12 33.24 13.86
N PHE A 528 -8.85 33.01 12.77
CA PHE A 528 -9.75 33.97 12.17
C PHE A 528 -11.14 33.35 12.09
N THR A 529 -12.15 34.03 12.63
CA THR A 529 -13.55 33.58 12.54
C THR A 529 -14.48 34.70 12.10
N SER A 530 -15.55 34.34 11.37
CA SER A 530 -16.55 35.25 10.80
C SER A 530 -17.89 34.51 10.74
N PRO A 531 -19.05 35.18 10.93
CA PRO A 531 -20.37 34.53 10.83
C PRO A 531 -20.59 33.88 9.45
N TYR A 532 -20.02 34.48 8.40
CA TYR A 532 -20.09 33.94 7.04
C TYR A 532 -19.04 32.87 6.69
N ARG A 533 -18.24 32.40 7.66
CA ARG A 533 -17.13 31.46 7.45
C ARG A 533 -17.18 30.36 8.51
N TYR A 534 -17.92 29.30 8.23
CA TYR A 534 -17.91 28.12 9.09
C TYR A 534 -16.67 27.26 8.78
N ASN A 535 -15.78 27.12 9.76
CA ASN A 535 -14.59 26.26 9.67
C ASN A 535 -14.70 25.13 10.70
N GLU A 536 -15.32 24.02 10.27
CA GLU A 536 -15.57 22.85 11.11
C GLU A 536 -14.28 22.22 11.65
N SER A 537 -13.23 22.14 10.82
CA SER A 537 -11.92 21.60 11.21
C SER A 537 -11.29 22.41 12.35
N LEU A 538 -11.33 23.74 12.24
CA LEU A 538 -10.82 24.63 13.28
C LEU A 538 -11.64 24.51 14.58
N LEU A 539 -12.97 24.42 14.48
CA LEU A 539 -13.84 24.25 15.64
C LEU A 539 -13.56 22.92 16.38
N HIS A 540 -13.39 21.82 15.64
CA HIS A 540 -13.00 20.53 16.23
C HIS A 540 -11.62 20.58 16.88
N ALA A 541 -10.65 21.26 16.27
CA ALA A 541 -9.33 21.45 16.85
C ALA A 541 -9.37 22.31 18.13
N ALA A 542 -10.23 23.34 18.15
CA ALA A 542 -10.48 24.18 19.32
C ALA A 542 -11.14 23.40 20.46
N HIS A 543 -12.15 22.58 20.16
CA HIS A 543 -12.78 21.69 21.14
C HIS A 543 -11.77 20.70 21.73
N LYS A 544 -10.96 20.02 20.89
CA LYS A 544 -9.90 19.13 21.38
C LYS A 544 -8.97 19.86 22.35
N THR A 545 -8.53 21.07 21.99
CA THR A 545 -7.66 21.92 22.82
C THR A 545 -8.35 22.29 24.15
N ALA A 546 -9.67 22.50 24.13
CA ALA A 546 -10.46 22.82 25.32
C ALA A 546 -10.57 21.66 26.30
N VAL A 547 -10.76 20.44 25.78
CA VAL A 547 -10.79 19.21 26.59
C VAL A 547 -9.40 18.93 27.17
N ASP A 548 -8.35 18.98 26.34
CA ASP A 548 -6.97 18.69 26.75
C ASP A 548 -6.48 19.65 27.85
N ASN A 549 -6.86 20.92 27.76
CA ASN A 549 -6.47 21.96 28.73
C ASN A 549 -7.51 22.20 29.83
N LYS A 550 -8.59 21.41 29.88
CA LYS A 550 -9.62 21.43 30.94
C LYS A 550 -10.33 22.77 31.15
N TYR A 551 -10.50 23.57 30.10
CA TYR A 551 -11.30 24.81 30.16
C TYR A 551 -12.66 24.68 29.46
N PHE A 552 -12.96 23.51 28.88
CA PHE A 552 -14.24 23.29 28.21
C PHE A 552 -15.44 23.44 29.16
N GLU A 553 -15.31 23.01 30.41
CA GLU A 553 -16.37 23.14 31.42
C GLU A 553 -16.66 24.62 31.74
N ASP A 554 -15.65 25.49 31.75
CA ASP A 554 -15.82 26.94 31.98
C ASP A 554 -16.62 27.60 30.84
N VAL A 555 -16.40 27.15 29.60
CA VAL A 555 -17.16 27.60 28.43
C VAL A 555 -18.64 27.21 28.55
N ILE A 556 -18.91 25.97 28.97
CA ILE A 556 -20.29 25.50 29.19
C ILE A 556 -20.94 26.23 30.38
N ALA A 557 -20.20 26.47 31.45
CA ALA A 557 -20.68 27.23 32.61
C ALA A 557 -21.08 28.66 32.21
N PHE A 558 -20.26 29.34 31.42
CA PHE A 558 -20.60 30.67 30.88
C PHE A 558 -21.89 30.64 30.04
N ILE A 559 -22.02 29.67 29.13
CA ILE A 559 -23.21 29.52 28.29
C ILE A 559 -24.45 29.24 29.15
N ASN A 560 -24.33 28.39 30.17
CA ASN A 560 -25.43 28.07 31.09
C ASN A 560 -25.85 29.30 31.91
N GLU A 561 -24.90 30.06 32.47
CA GLU A 561 -25.18 31.18 33.36
C GLU A 561 -25.78 32.38 32.63
N TYR A 562 -25.28 32.72 31.44
CA TYR A 562 -25.62 33.97 30.76
C TYR A 562 -26.47 33.82 29.51
N LEU A 563 -26.52 32.63 28.89
CA LEU A 563 -27.23 32.42 27.64
C LEU A 563 -28.53 31.63 27.81
N ASP A 564 -28.42 30.39 28.30
CA ASP A 564 -29.57 29.51 28.50
C ASP A 564 -29.32 28.55 29.69
N PRO A 565 -29.96 28.78 30.85
CA PRO A 565 -29.78 27.96 32.05
C PRO A 565 -30.34 26.53 31.93
N ASP A 566 -31.08 26.26 30.85
CA ASP A 566 -31.58 24.93 30.55
C ASP A 566 -30.59 24.08 29.74
N ILE A 567 -29.49 24.65 29.23
CA ILE A 567 -28.40 23.88 28.61
C ILE A 567 -27.57 23.20 29.70
N GLU A 568 -27.56 21.87 29.72
CA GLU A 568 -26.82 21.09 30.71
C GLU A 568 -25.41 20.73 30.23
N LYS A 569 -25.28 20.38 28.95
CA LYS A 569 -24.02 19.93 28.37
C LYS A 569 -24.00 20.11 26.85
N ILE A 570 -22.82 20.31 26.28
CA ILE A 570 -22.57 20.21 24.84
C ILE A 570 -21.47 19.18 24.65
N ASP A 571 -21.74 18.12 23.88
CA ASP A 571 -20.81 17.01 23.62
C ASP A 571 -20.54 16.86 22.13
N LEU A 572 -19.29 16.53 21.77
CA LEU A 572 -18.96 16.11 20.40
C LEU A 572 -19.24 14.61 20.26
N VAL A 573 -20.16 14.25 19.37
CA VAL A 573 -20.60 12.86 19.12
C VAL A 573 -20.33 12.50 17.66
N ASN A 574 -19.95 11.25 17.40
CA ASN A 574 -19.85 10.72 16.03
C ASN A 574 -21.18 10.08 15.62
N ASP A 575 -21.90 10.71 14.71
CA ASP A 575 -23.16 10.24 14.14
C ASP A 575 -22.92 9.80 12.68
N ASP A 576 -22.99 8.49 12.42
CA ASP A 576 -22.84 7.89 11.08
C ASP A 576 -21.57 8.34 10.31
N GLY A 577 -20.47 8.59 11.03
CA GLY A 577 -19.19 9.03 10.46
C GLY A 577 -18.96 10.54 10.47
N GLU A 578 -19.94 11.34 10.88
CA GLU A 578 -19.80 12.79 11.05
C GLU A 578 -19.67 13.18 12.53
N ASN A 579 -18.71 14.04 12.86
CA ASN A 579 -18.58 14.57 14.22
C ASN A 579 -19.49 15.80 14.38
N ARG A 580 -20.47 15.73 15.27
CA ARG A 580 -21.48 16.79 15.50
C ARG A 580 -21.55 17.17 16.98
N PHE A 581 -21.71 18.46 17.25
CA PHE A 581 -21.95 18.94 18.62
C PHE A 581 -23.42 18.74 18.99
N ARG A 582 -23.69 17.97 20.04
CA ARG A 582 -25.02 17.68 20.58
C ARG A 582 -25.22 18.41 21.90
N VAL A 583 -26.35 19.10 22.03
CA VAL A 583 -26.73 19.86 23.22
C VAL A 583 -27.76 19.06 24.02
N SER A 584 -27.42 18.75 25.26
CA SER A 584 -28.34 18.20 26.26
C SER A 584 -29.00 19.35 27.01
N SER A 585 -30.33 19.35 27.10
CA SER A 585 -31.09 20.41 27.75
C SER A 585 -32.29 19.86 28.53
N LYS A 586 -32.62 20.52 29.65
CA LYS A 586 -33.78 20.20 30.50
C LYS A 586 -35.12 20.23 29.76
N ARG A 587 -35.21 20.95 28.63
CA ARG A 587 -36.44 21.12 27.84
C ARG A 587 -36.67 19.99 26.82
N LEU A 588 -35.66 19.17 26.55
CA LEU A 588 -35.68 18.19 25.47
C LEU A 588 -35.49 16.78 26.02
N ASP A 589 -36.35 15.85 25.60
CA ASP A 589 -36.23 14.44 25.98
C ASP A 589 -34.99 13.75 25.38
N LYS A 590 -34.41 14.34 24.31
CA LYS A 590 -33.21 13.85 23.62
C LYS A 590 -32.29 15.01 23.30
N ALA A 591 -30.99 14.75 23.32
CA ALA A 591 -29.99 15.72 22.88
C ALA A 591 -30.26 16.13 21.42
N ALA A 592 -30.21 17.43 21.15
CA ALA A 592 -30.40 17.98 19.82
C ALA A 592 -29.08 18.43 19.22
N ASP A 593 -29.00 18.55 17.90
CA ASP A 593 -27.82 19.13 17.26
C ASP A 593 -27.68 20.61 17.64
N LEU A 594 -26.46 21.09 17.88
CA LEU A 594 -26.16 22.49 18.15
C LEU A 594 -26.71 23.41 17.05
N THR A 595 -26.77 22.93 15.80
CA THR A 595 -27.32 23.70 14.67
C THR A 595 -28.82 23.97 14.81
N THR A 596 -29.53 23.23 15.68
CA THR A 596 -30.96 23.47 15.96
C THR A 596 -31.19 24.64 16.92
N TYR A 597 -30.15 25.06 17.64
CA TYR A 597 -30.16 26.26 18.48
C TYR A 597 -29.84 27.50 17.65
N GLY A 598 -30.25 28.68 18.14
CA GLY A 598 -30.05 29.94 17.45
C GLY A 598 -28.58 30.23 17.14
N GLU A 599 -28.32 30.89 16.02
CA GLU A 599 -26.97 31.21 15.52
C GLU A 599 -26.11 31.97 16.54
N GLY A 600 -26.72 32.78 17.41
CA GLY A 600 -26.01 33.44 18.51
C GLY A 600 -25.35 32.49 19.52
N LEU A 601 -25.98 31.35 19.86
CA LEU A 601 -25.36 30.34 20.72
C LEU A 601 -24.16 29.70 20.01
N GLN A 602 -24.34 29.35 18.75
CA GLN A 602 -23.29 28.73 17.93
C GLN A 602 -22.07 29.66 17.86
N ARG A 603 -22.31 30.96 17.67
CA ARG A 603 -21.28 31.99 17.57
C ARG A 603 -20.52 32.20 18.87
N ILE A 604 -21.23 32.28 20.00
CA ILE A 604 -20.61 32.41 21.33
C ILE A 604 -19.79 31.17 21.67
N PHE A 605 -20.34 29.98 21.41
CA PHE A 605 -19.64 28.71 21.63
C PHE A 605 -18.35 28.64 20.81
N GLU A 606 -18.40 28.96 19.52
CA GLU A 606 -17.24 29.01 18.64
C GLU A 606 -16.17 29.98 19.18
N ILE A 607 -16.53 31.24 19.46
CA ILE A 607 -15.57 32.25 19.92
C ILE A 607 -14.95 31.87 21.26
N ALA A 608 -15.74 31.32 22.18
CA ALA A 608 -15.26 30.86 23.49
C ALA A 608 -14.23 29.73 23.35
N LEU A 609 -14.46 28.75 22.46
CA LEU A 609 -13.49 27.71 22.15
C LEU A 609 -12.23 28.28 21.50
N LEU A 610 -12.38 29.23 20.57
CA LEU A 610 -11.28 29.85 19.85
C LEU A 610 -10.39 30.71 20.74
N LEU A 611 -10.92 31.34 21.79
CA LEU A 611 -10.12 32.07 22.78
C LEU A 611 -9.11 31.13 23.44
N GLY A 612 -9.55 29.97 23.92
CA GLY A 612 -8.62 29.00 24.52
C GLY A 612 -7.73 28.30 23.49
N TYR A 613 -8.20 28.09 22.25
CA TYR A 613 -7.35 27.61 21.16
C TYR A 613 -6.18 28.56 20.89
N CYS A 614 -6.44 29.85 20.93
CA CYS A 614 -5.45 30.91 20.71
C CYS A 614 -4.68 31.30 21.97
N ARG A 615 -4.62 30.45 23.01
CA ARG A 615 -3.87 30.72 24.24
C ARG A 615 -2.43 31.16 23.93
N ASN A 616 -1.98 32.25 24.56
CA ASN A 616 -0.73 32.96 24.25
C ASN A 616 -0.63 33.49 22.81
N GLY A 617 -1.73 33.71 22.12
CA GLY A 617 -1.76 33.97 20.68
C GLY A 617 -2.71 35.09 20.27
N ILE A 618 -3.25 35.00 19.05
CA ILE A 618 -4.07 36.04 18.43
C ILE A 618 -5.42 35.49 17.98
N LEU A 619 -6.51 36.22 18.26
CA LEU A 619 -7.84 35.89 17.76
C LEU A 619 -8.42 37.07 16.95
N CYS A 620 -8.71 36.83 15.67
CA CYS A 620 -9.44 37.77 14.82
C CYS A 620 -10.91 37.36 14.73
N VAL A 621 -11.82 38.21 15.21
CA VAL A 621 -13.27 37.99 15.16
C VAL A 621 -13.92 39.05 14.27
N ASP A 622 -14.26 38.65 13.05
CA ASP A 622 -15.03 39.50 12.15
C ASP A 622 -16.50 39.49 12.55
N GLU A 623 -17.13 40.68 12.53
CA GLU A 623 -18.53 40.91 12.85
C GLU A 623 -18.98 40.23 14.15
N LEU A 624 -18.35 40.63 15.26
CA LEU A 624 -18.64 40.06 16.59
C LEU A 624 -20.13 40.12 16.95
N ASP A 625 -20.82 41.19 16.55
CA ASP A 625 -22.22 41.47 16.86
C ASP A 625 -23.23 40.67 16.03
N SER A 626 -22.79 39.99 14.98
CA SER A 626 -23.69 39.28 14.07
C SER A 626 -24.43 38.15 14.80
N ALA A 627 -25.75 38.10 14.61
CA ALA A 627 -26.67 37.14 15.25
C ALA A 627 -26.73 37.16 16.80
N LEU A 628 -26.12 38.16 17.46
CA LEU A 628 -26.21 38.34 18.91
C LEU A 628 -27.28 39.36 19.29
N HIS A 629 -28.19 38.98 20.19
CA HIS A 629 -29.16 39.91 20.74
C HIS A 629 -28.48 40.88 21.71
N LYS A 630 -28.83 42.17 21.63
CA LYS A 630 -28.20 43.25 22.41
C LYS A 630 -28.12 43.00 23.92
N SER A 631 -29.07 42.26 24.49
CA SER A 631 -29.11 41.95 25.93
C SER A 631 -27.94 41.08 26.39
N LEU A 632 -27.29 40.36 25.47
CA LEU A 632 -26.18 39.45 25.77
C LEU A 632 -24.81 40.09 25.52
N LEU A 633 -24.74 41.22 24.79
CA LEU A 633 -23.48 41.84 24.41
C LEU A 633 -22.65 42.26 25.62
N VAL A 634 -23.27 42.82 26.66
CA VAL A 634 -22.56 43.27 27.87
C VAL A 634 -21.87 42.10 28.58
N SER A 635 -22.62 41.02 28.86
CA SER A 635 -22.06 39.82 29.50
C SER A 635 -21.03 39.11 28.61
N PHE A 636 -21.26 39.05 27.31
CA PHE A 636 -20.35 38.39 26.37
C PHE A 636 -19.04 39.14 26.17
N THR A 637 -19.08 40.47 26.05
CA THR A 637 -17.88 41.30 25.95
C THR A 637 -17.05 41.26 27.24
N GLU A 638 -17.71 41.22 28.40
CA GLU A 638 -17.04 40.99 29.69
C GLU A 638 -16.33 39.65 29.74
N PHE A 639 -17.02 38.56 29.36
CA PHE A 639 -16.42 37.23 29.28
C PHE A 639 -15.25 37.19 28.31
N LEU A 640 -15.38 37.80 27.12
CA LEU A 640 -14.32 37.89 26.13
C LEU A 640 -13.10 38.62 26.69
N GLN A 641 -13.26 39.78 27.33
CA GLN A 641 -12.16 40.55 27.91
C GLN A 641 -11.46 39.77 29.05
N ARG A 642 -12.23 39.16 29.96
CA ARG A 642 -11.70 38.33 31.05
C ARG A 642 -10.92 37.14 30.52
N THR A 643 -11.51 36.39 29.60
CA THR A 643 -10.91 35.18 29.02
C THR A 643 -9.67 35.52 28.19
N ALA A 644 -9.71 36.61 27.42
CA ALA A 644 -8.54 37.10 26.70
C ALA A 644 -7.39 37.44 27.65
N ALA A 645 -7.68 38.01 28.82
CA ALA A 645 -6.67 38.29 29.84
C ALA A 645 -6.11 37.01 30.47
N GLU A 646 -6.98 36.07 30.83
CA GLU A 646 -6.61 34.80 31.45
C GLU A 646 -5.77 33.92 30.52
N PHE A 647 -6.17 33.79 29.25
CA PHE A 647 -5.46 32.99 28.27
C PHE A 647 -4.35 33.75 27.54
N ASN A 648 -4.10 35.01 27.92
CA ASN A 648 -3.08 35.86 27.31
C ASN A 648 -3.25 35.91 25.77
N VAL A 649 -4.45 36.28 25.31
CA VAL A 649 -4.81 36.34 23.88
C VAL A 649 -5.00 37.79 23.48
N GLN A 650 -4.37 38.19 22.37
CA GLN A 650 -4.64 39.47 21.75
C GLN A 650 -5.78 39.34 20.74
N VAL A 651 -6.88 40.03 21.02
CA VAL A 651 -8.12 39.95 20.23
C VAL A 651 -8.27 41.18 19.34
N PHE A 652 -8.58 40.94 18.07
CA PHE A 652 -8.91 41.95 17.07
C PHE A 652 -10.32 41.70 16.56
N ILE A 653 -11.20 42.68 16.76
CA ILE A 653 -12.63 42.56 16.48
C ILE A 653 -12.99 43.55 15.39
N SER A 654 -13.88 43.16 14.48
CA SER A 654 -14.63 44.11 13.68
C SER A 654 -16.09 44.14 14.12
N THR A 655 -16.70 45.31 14.03
CA THR A 655 -18.13 45.47 14.30
C THR A 655 -18.75 46.61 13.49
N HIS A 656 -20.04 46.47 13.22
CA HIS A 656 -20.89 47.51 12.65
C HIS A 656 -21.92 48.04 13.67
N SER A 657 -21.97 47.47 14.87
CA SER A 657 -22.94 47.81 15.91
C SER A 657 -22.35 48.81 16.90
N LYS A 658 -23.08 49.90 17.12
CA LYS A 658 -22.76 50.83 18.21
C LYS A 658 -22.97 50.15 19.55
N GLU A 659 -24.06 49.38 19.67
CA GLU A 659 -24.42 48.64 20.87
C GLU A 659 -23.31 47.65 21.28
N CYS A 660 -22.61 47.05 20.31
CA CYS A 660 -21.45 46.20 20.56
C CYS A 660 -20.26 46.99 21.11
N ILE A 661 -19.98 48.17 20.53
CA ILE A 661 -18.90 49.06 20.99
C ILE A 661 -19.20 49.57 22.41
N ASP A 662 -20.44 49.99 22.66
CA ASP A 662 -20.89 50.44 23.98
C ASP A 662 -20.79 49.32 25.01
N ALA A 663 -21.19 48.09 24.66
CA ALA A 663 -21.12 46.94 25.56
C ALA A 663 -19.71 46.67 26.10
N PHE A 664 -18.65 46.94 25.33
CA PHE A 664 -17.27 46.78 25.79
C PHE A 664 -16.85 47.75 26.90
N VAL A 665 -17.49 48.92 27.00
CA VAL A 665 -17.18 49.95 28.01
C VAL A 665 -18.24 50.04 29.12
N GLU A 666 -19.45 49.54 28.85
CA GLU A 666 -20.57 49.47 29.81
C GLU A 666 -20.48 48.25 30.74
N ASN A 667 -19.68 47.25 30.39
CA ASN A 667 -19.52 46.07 31.23
C ASN A 667 -18.60 46.32 32.45
N SER A 668 -18.43 45.29 33.30
CA SER A 668 -17.73 45.42 34.59
C SER A 668 -16.21 45.21 34.51
N TYR A 669 -15.63 44.98 33.32
CA TYR A 669 -14.20 44.74 33.14
C TYR A 669 -13.41 46.06 32.94
N PRO A 670 -12.16 46.18 33.44
CA PRO A 670 -11.35 47.39 33.24
C PRO A 670 -11.04 47.70 31.77
N ASP A 671 -11.14 48.99 31.42
CA ASP A 671 -10.97 49.50 30.06
C ASP A 671 -9.50 49.79 29.65
N ASP A 672 -8.52 49.52 30.53
CA ASP A 672 -7.10 49.84 30.33
C ASP A 672 -6.46 49.05 29.17
N ASP A 673 -6.98 47.85 28.92
CA ASP A 673 -6.53 46.91 27.89
C ASP A 673 -7.38 46.96 26.61
N LEU A 674 -8.22 48.00 26.48
CA LEU A 674 -9.12 48.19 25.35
C LEU A 674 -8.64 49.36 24.47
N THR A 675 -8.71 49.18 23.14
CA THR A 675 -8.58 50.29 22.19
C THR A 675 -9.59 50.13 21.05
N ALA A 676 -10.28 51.21 20.72
CA ALA A 676 -11.20 51.23 19.58
C ALA A 676 -10.64 52.10 18.46
N TYR A 677 -10.81 51.63 17.23
CA TYR A 677 -10.29 52.22 16.01
C TYR A 677 -11.46 52.57 15.08
N SER A 678 -11.47 53.79 14.57
CA SER A 678 -12.40 54.26 13.55
C SER A 678 -11.70 54.29 12.19
N LEU A 679 -12.24 53.53 11.23
CA LEU A 679 -11.79 53.51 9.84
C LEU A 679 -12.67 54.44 9.00
N THR A 680 -12.16 55.64 8.70
CA THR A 680 -12.83 56.64 7.88
C THR A 680 -12.15 56.78 6.52
N GLU A 681 -12.83 57.39 5.56
CA GLU A 681 -12.24 57.70 4.25
C GLU A 681 -12.07 59.21 4.10
N GLU A 682 -10.85 59.66 3.86
CA GLU A 682 -10.47 61.06 3.68
C GLU A 682 -9.66 61.18 2.39
N ASP A 683 -10.08 62.06 1.49
CA ASP A 683 -9.45 62.29 0.17
C ASP A 683 -9.20 60.98 -0.62
N GLY A 684 -10.15 60.04 -0.53
CA GLY A 684 -10.09 58.74 -1.21
C GLY A 684 -9.13 57.71 -0.57
N ARG A 685 -8.54 58.03 0.59
CA ARG A 685 -7.66 57.14 1.36
C ARG A 685 -8.34 56.74 2.66
N ILE A 686 -8.11 55.49 3.10
CA ILE A 686 -8.59 55.03 4.41
C ILE A 686 -7.64 55.55 5.49
N VAL A 687 -8.20 56.16 6.52
CA VAL A 687 -7.48 56.67 7.69
C VAL A 687 -7.95 55.88 8.91
N CYS A 688 -7.00 55.48 9.76
CA CYS A 688 -7.27 54.78 11.01
C CYS A 688 -6.98 55.70 12.20
N ARG A 689 -8.01 56.03 12.98
CA ARG A 689 -7.88 56.81 14.22
C ARG A 689 -8.21 55.92 15.41
N PHE A 690 -7.56 56.12 16.55
CA PHE A 690 -7.81 55.31 17.74
C PHE A 690 -8.30 56.14 18.93
N LEU A 691 -9.02 55.49 19.83
CA LEU A 691 -9.41 55.96 21.15
C LEU A 691 -9.07 54.86 22.17
N ALA A 692 -8.31 55.21 23.20
CA ALA A 692 -8.08 54.31 24.33
C ALA A 692 -9.40 54.03 25.07
N GLY A 693 -9.56 52.83 25.64
CA GLY A 693 -10.81 52.38 26.26
C GLY A 693 -11.35 53.33 27.34
N THR A 694 -10.49 53.80 28.24
CA THR A 694 -10.87 54.79 29.27
C THR A 694 -11.41 56.09 28.68
N LYS A 695 -10.87 56.54 27.53
CA LYS A 695 -11.35 57.73 26.84
C LYS A 695 -12.63 57.45 26.05
N LEU A 696 -12.75 56.26 25.45
CA LEU A 696 -13.96 55.81 24.78
C LEU A 696 -15.14 55.82 25.76
N LYS A 697 -14.99 55.18 26.94
CA LYS A 697 -16.00 55.15 28.00
C LYS A 697 -16.49 56.55 28.39
N GLN A 698 -15.55 57.46 28.68
CA GLN A 698 -15.89 58.85 28.99
C GLN A 698 -16.71 59.52 27.88
N LEU A 699 -16.41 59.27 26.61
CA LEU A 699 -17.11 59.89 25.48
C LEU A 699 -18.47 59.23 25.20
N VAL A 700 -18.59 57.91 25.40
CA VAL A 700 -19.86 57.19 25.33
C VAL A 700 -20.79 57.69 26.43
N GLU A 701 -20.33 57.76 27.68
CA GLU A 701 -21.14 58.21 28.82
C GLU A 701 -21.53 59.70 28.74
N SER A 702 -20.64 60.56 28.24
CA SER A 702 -20.88 62.02 28.24
C SER A 702 -21.67 62.53 27.04
N ILE A 703 -21.43 61.99 25.83
CA ILE A 703 -22.00 62.51 24.58
C ILE A 703 -22.58 61.43 23.68
N ASN A 704 -22.67 60.17 24.14
CA ASN A 704 -23.15 59.03 23.35
C ASN A 704 -22.39 58.89 22.02
N LEU A 705 -21.05 59.03 22.07
CA LEU A 705 -20.18 58.99 20.89
C LEU A 705 -20.42 57.74 20.05
N ASP A 706 -20.47 57.93 18.72
CA ASP A 706 -20.47 56.85 17.73
C ASP A 706 -19.19 56.96 16.88
N ILE A 707 -18.38 55.91 16.87
CA ILE A 707 -17.08 55.87 16.20
C ILE A 707 -17.13 55.16 14.84
N ARG A 708 -18.32 54.75 14.39
CA ARG A 708 -18.54 54.03 13.13
C ARG A 708 -18.47 54.90 11.88
#